data_AF-A0A2V7FTN5-F1
#
_entry.id   AF-A0A2V7FTN5-F1
#
_cell.length_a   1.000
_cell.length_b   1.000
_cell.length_c   1.000
_cell.angle_alpha   90.00
_cell.angle_beta   90.00
_cell.angle_gamma   90.00
#
_symmetry.space_group_name_H-M   'P 1'
#
loop_
_entity.id
_entity.type
_entity.pdbx_description
1 polymer ?
#
loop_
_entity_poly.entity_id
_entity_poly.type
_entity_poly.pdbx_seq_one_letter_code
_entity_poly.pdbx_strand_id
1 'polypeptide(L)'
;MKRKALRQPPRKPRSKPRAAAVQAPLRDADPLAGSALRPLLERYCELAGVKQTSLGPDHAELKLPPAERPFFRDRERVSVAFSLDALERDPEAEIAVLGSPFLSQVVEAIRARAARLSLGLIAPADLPSSDPRGAEPTIPVRDGTVTRRATRVAVHPVGRLVARVVLRAGAGVEEAVVETDVYDLSAGAPVGADVAAAFRELEAGRVEPADPTVAAAAPVPAREPGELLQLLLSHLREKAAERVATRRAAAEQELATELGRLDRYFESVLKEQADPEGIATVTALAERRRAEEIRRSQVQAVVHPLQLVEAAVLMQRAEWQVESKGGRRATFAAQRSLGGVSGWSLACPHCGRPPTTLVICRHDHCGCESCSHRCSVCGEDFCVDHGTAECRVDGLPACDEHVQVCPSCRLEHCTAHAGVCAEEGHAACSACLAPCGSCGREVCNRHAQRSHADAPKGSRRLCAACLRYCEGGTNEPVGVDEVASCASCGKSVCAAHQAVCAVDEQVHCSPHLRRADRSRRLVCARHRSACAEEPAALFASDEVAACPICGRGTCELHRAACEYCGRSVCSAELSAESHRCATCAQLAAVSDPPDALVTVALAAAGGEPQASRRWRMARDKSHVVVEVDLGRKRTAVVTLRHDENVADGVVHHSPP
;
A
#
# COMPACT_ATOMS: atom_id res chain seq x y z
N MET A 1 -25.05 -35.54 -112.57
CA MET A 1 -25.39 -34.11 -112.63
C MET A 1 -24.62 -33.40 -111.51
N LYS A 2 -23.57 -32.63 -111.87
CA LYS A 2 -23.43 -31.15 -111.67
C LYS A 2 -23.55 -30.71 -110.20
N ARG A 3 -22.66 -29.91 -109.59
CA ARG A 3 -21.44 -29.17 -109.99
C ARG A 3 -20.91 -28.46 -108.71
N LYS A 4 -19.57 -28.41 -108.56
CA LYS A 4 -18.68 -27.34 -108.03
C LYS A 4 -19.01 -26.67 -106.67
N ALA A 5 -18.07 -26.38 -105.78
CA ALA A 5 -16.78 -25.69 -105.99
C ALA A 5 -15.74 -26.14 -104.94
N LEU A 6 -14.59 -26.69 -105.34
CA LEU A 6 -13.31 -26.04 -105.72
C LEU A 6 -12.45 -25.55 -104.54
N ARG A 7 -11.43 -26.37 -104.25
CA ARG A 7 -10.27 -26.16 -103.39
C ARG A 7 -9.52 -24.86 -103.67
N GLN A 8 -8.96 -24.25 -102.62
CA GLN A 8 -7.74 -23.44 -102.71
C GLN A 8 -6.67 -23.94 -101.72
N PRO A 9 -5.38 -23.84 -102.11
CA PRO A 9 -4.25 -24.54 -101.49
C PRO A 9 -3.61 -23.79 -100.31
N PRO A 10 -2.84 -24.49 -99.44
CA PRO A 10 -2.13 -23.86 -98.34
C PRO A 10 -0.92 -23.09 -98.90
N ARG A 11 -0.86 -21.77 -98.68
CA ARG A 11 0.27 -20.94 -99.08
C ARG A 11 1.24 -20.67 -97.92
N LYS A 12 2.52 -20.74 -98.32
CA LYS A 12 3.79 -20.81 -97.59
C LYS A 12 4.22 -19.51 -96.87
N PRO A 13 5.24 -19.59 -95.99
CA PRO A 13 5.64 -18.55 -95.04
C PRO A 13 6.81 -17.65 -95.53
N ARG A 14 6.89 -16.42 -95.00
CA ARG A 14 8.08 -15.52 -94.82
C ARG A 14 7.56 -14.11 -94.41
N SER A 15 8.16 -13.31 -93.53
CA SER A 15 9.49 -13.25 -92.89
C SER A 15 9.45 -12.40 -91.60
N LYS A 16 10.24 -12.75 -90.57
CA LYS A 16 10.49 -11.94 -89.33
C LYS A 16 11.30 -10.66 -89.65
N PRO A 17 11.17 -9.55 -88.89
CA PRO A 17 11.87 -9.33 -87.60
C PRO A 17 10.94 -8.66 -86.57
N ARG A 18 11.18 -8.52 -85.26
CA ARG A 18 12.37 -8.34 -84.44
C ARG A 18 11.95 -8.70 -83.00
N ALA A 19 12.87 -9.23 -82.20
CA ALA A 19 12.62 -9.69 -80.85
C ALA A 19 11.81 -8.68 -80.01
N ALA A 20 10.74 -9.18 -79.37
CA ALA A 20 10.09 -8.47 -78.27
C ALA A 20 11.15 -8.20 -77.22
N ALA A 21 11.42 -6.92 -76.98
CA ALA A 21 12.16 -6.49 -75.82
C ALA A 21 11.43 -7.06 -74.60
N VAL A 22 12.18 -7.81 -73.80
CA VAL A 22 11.87 -8.09 -72.41
C VAL A 22 11.37 -6.78 -71.80
N GLN A 23 10.07 -6.69 -71.52
CA GLN A 23 9.60 -5.67 -70.60
C GLN A 23 10.27 -5.99 -69.28
N ALA A 24 11.12 -5.06 -68.86
CA ALA A 24 11.79 -5.10 -67.56
C ALA A 24 10.74 -5.38 -66.47
N PRO A 25 11.10 -6.12 -65.42
CA PRO A 25 10.21 -6.29 -64.28
C PRO A 25 9.77 -4.91 -63.79
N LEU A 26 8.49 -4.82 -63.42
CA LEU A 26 7.96 -3.74 -62.58
C LEU A 26 9.04 -3.40 -61.56
N ARG A 27 9.58 -2.18 -61.67
CA ARG A 27 10.50 -1.65 -60.66
C ARG A 27 9.81 -1.81 -59.32
N ASP A 28 10.53 -2.45 -58.39
CA ASP A 28 10.14 -2.66 -57.01
C ASP A 28 9.31 -1.48 -56.50
N ALA A 29 8.10 -1.77 -56.03
CA ALA A 29 7.38 -0.86 -55.17
C ALA A 29 8.29 -0.55 -53.98
N ASP A 30 8.58 0.73 -53.77
CA ASP A 30 9.40 1.22 -52.69
C ASP A 30 8.93 0.58 -51.35
N PRO A 31 9.77 -0.20 -50.64
CA PRO A 31 9.37 -1.00 -49.47
C PRO A 31 8.85 -0.18 -48.28
N LEU A 32 8.88 1.15 -48.38
CA LEU A 32 8.43 2.10 -47.37
C LEU A 32 6.91 2.27 -47.32
N ALA A 33 6.21 2.18 -48.45
CA ALA A 33 4.74 2.25 -48.50
C ALA A 33 4.16 0.84 -48.49
N GLY A 34 3.84 0.34 -47.29
CA GLY A 34 3.24 -0.99 -47.15
C GLY A 34 2.03 -1.18 -48.07
N SER A 35 1.93 -2.33 -48.73
CA SER A 35 0.90 -2.66 -49.73
C SER A 35 -0.55 -2.50 -49.25
N ALA A 36 -0.77 -2.42 -47.93
CA ALA A 36 -2.07 -2.20 -47.30
C ALA A 36 -2.50 -0.72 -47.18
N LEU A 37 -1.59 0.25 -47.35
CA LEU A 37 -1.89 1.67 -47.09
C LEU A 37 -2.80 2.29 -48.16
N ARG A 38 -2.59 1.96 -49.43
CA ARG A 38 -3.43 2.48 -50.51
C ARG A 38 -4.89 1.99 -50.42
N PRO A 39 -5.16 0.68 -50.26
CA PRO A 39 -6.53 0.20 -50.05
C PRO A 39 -7.22 0.83 -48.81
N LEU A 40 -6.47 1.05 -47.74
CA LEU A 40 -6.98 1.72 -46.53
C LEU A 40 -7.39 3.18 -46.84
N LEU A 41 -6.55 3.92 -47.55
CA LEU A 41 -6.83 5.32 -47.88
C LEU A 41 -8.01 5.44 -48.86
N GLU A 42 -8.07 4.57 -49.87
CA GLU A 42 -9.18 4.53 -50.83
C GLU A 42 -10.50 4.28 -50.10
N ARG A 43 -10.53 3.29 -49.19
CA ARG A 43 -11.71 3.00 -48.38
C ARG A 43 -12.09 4.15 -47.44
N TYR A 44 -11.10 4.78 -46.82
CA TYR A 44 -11.33 5.98 -46.02
C TYR A 44 -11.95 7.10 -46.88
N CYS A 45 -11.43 7.35 -48.08
CA CYS A 45 -11.91 8.42 -48.94
C CYS A 45 -13.37 8.20 -49.38
N GLU A 46 -13.71 6.96 -49.75
CA GLU A 46 -15.07 6.54 -50.09
C GLU A 46 -16.03 6.81 -48.92
N LEU A 47 -15.71 6.31 -47.73
CA LEU A 47 -16.55 6.47 -46.53
C LEU A 47 -16.58 7.92 -46.02
N ALA A 48 -15.53 8.70 -46.29
CA ALA A 48 -15.42 10.08 -45.85
C ALA A 48 -15.97 11.11 -46.82
N GLY A 49 -16.39 10.68 -48.02
CA GLY A 49 -16.78 11.60 -49.08
C GLY A 49 -15.61 12.51 -49.51
N VAL A 50 -14.36 12.08 -49.26
CA VAL A 50 -13.16 12.76 -49.70
C VAL A 50 -12.96 12.44 -51.17
N LYS A 51 -12.86 13.47 -52.00
CA LYS A 51 -12.64 13.27 -53.43
C LYS A 51 -11.15 13.06 -53.67
N GLN A 52 -10.78 11.85 -54.08
CA GLN A 52 -9.43 11.49 -54.45
C GLN A 52 -9.23 11.68 -55.96
N THR A 53 -8.18 12.42 -56.34
CA THR A 53 -7.77 12.61 -57.74
C THR A 53 -6.37 12.05 -57.91
N SER A 54 -6.18 11.08 -58.82
CA SER A 54 -4.85 10.55 -59.13
C SER A 54 -4.06 11.56 -59.97
N LEU A 55 -2.90 11.98 -59.48
CA LEU A 55 -1.95 12.86 -60.18
C LEU A 55 -0.79 12.08 -60.82
N GLY A 56 -0.65 10.79 -60.48
CA GLY A 56 0.34 9.86 -61.02
C GLY A 56 0.24 8.46 -60.40
N PRO A 57 1.09 7.49 -60.80
CA PRO A 57 1.01 6.12 -60.31
C PRO A 57 1.13 6.01 -58.78
N ASP A 58 1.94 6.87 -58.15
CA ASP A 58 2.17 6.94 -56.70
C ASP A 58 1.86 8.32 -56.10
N HIS A 59 0.98 9.10 -56.72
CA HIS A 59 0.69 10.48 -56.30
C HIS A 59 -0.80 10.78 -56.43
N ALA A 60 -1.43 11.27 -55.35
CA ALA A 60 -2.84 11.61 -55.33
C ALA A 60 -3.11 12.93 -54.61
N GLU A 61 -4.10 13.70 -55.06
CA GLU A 61 -4.66 14.84 -54.34
C GLU A 61 -5.97 14.42 -53.67
N LEU A 62 -6.09 14.69 -52.37
CA LEU A 62 -7.31 14.52 -51.59
C LEU A 62 -7.99 15.86 -51.40
N LYS A 63 -9.26 15.98 -51.78
CA LYS A 63 -10.10 17.13 -51.47
C LYS A 63 -11.02 16.80 -50.29
N LEU A 64 -10.77 17.48 -49.17
CA LEU A 64 -11.39 17.20 -47.87
C LEU A 64 -12.70 17.99 -47.69
N PRO A 65 -13.82 17.33 -47.36
CA PRO A 65 -15.05 18.01 -46.98
C PRO A 65 -14.89 18.70 -45.62
N PRO A 66 -15.71 19.71 -45.28
CA PRO A 66 -15.55 20.50 -44.05
C PRO A 66 -15.43 19.68 -42.76
N ALA A 67 -16.11 18.53 -42.68
CA ALA A 67 -16.09 17.64 -41.52
C ALA A 67 -14.72 16.95 -41.29
N GLU A 68 -13.90 16.78 -42.34
CA GLU A 68 -12.60 16.09 -42.23
C GLU A 68 -11.43 17.05 -42.01
N ARG A 69 -11.60 18.33 -42.33
CA ARG A 69 -10.51 19.32 -42.30
C ARG A 69 -9.80 19.41 -40.92
N PRO A 70 -10.49 19.36 -39.77
CA PRO A 70 -9.82 19.43 -38.47
C PRO A 70 -8.74 18.36 -38.26
N PHE A 71 -8.90 17.17 -38.84
CA PHE A 71 -7.91 16.08 -38.73
C PHE A 71 -6.68 16.28 -39.60
N PHE A 72 -6.78 17.14 -40.62
CA PHE A 72 -5.71 17.42 -41.57
C PHE A 72 -5.25 18.87 -41.50
N ARG A 73 -5.21 19.44 -40.29
CA ARG A 73 -4.74 20.82 -40.01
C ARG A 73 -5.55 21.88 -40.77
N ASP A 74 -6.85 21.68 -40.85
CA ASP A 74 -7.83 22.56 -41.50
C ASP A 74 -7.65 22.79 -43.00
N ARG A 75 -6.84 21.95 -43.67
CA ARG A 75 -6.60 22.04 -45.11
C ARG A 75 -7.80 21.59 -45.92
N GLU A 76 -8.09 22.29 -47.03
CA GLU A 76 -9.10 21.84 -48.01
C GLU A 76 -8.55 20.74 -48.93
N ARG A 77 -7.24 20.75 -49.17
CA ARG A 77 -6.56 19.83 -50.10
C ARG A 77 -5.27 19.29 -49.48
N VAL A 78 -5.01 18.01 -49.69
CA VAL A 78 -3.79 17.34 -49.25
C VAL A 78 -3.20 16.56 -50.43
N SER A 79 -1.96 16.88 -50.80
CA SER A 79 -1.18 16.14 -51.79
C SER A 79 -0.49 14.97 -51.08
N VAL A 80 -0.58 13.75 -51.63
CA VAL A 80 -0.12 12.52 -50.98
C VAL A 80 0.76 11.70 -51.92
N ALA A 81 2.01 11.46 -51.51
CA ALA A 81 2.99 10.64 -52.21
C ALA A 81 3.10 9.25 -51.58
N PHE A 82 3.03 8.20 -52.39
CA PHE A 82 3.17 6.80 -51.97
C PHE A 82 4.57 6.22 -52.25
N SER A 83 5.47 6.99 -52.86
CA SER A 83 6.86 6.59 -53.10
C SER A 83 7.78 7.80 -52.97
N LEU A 84 9.08 7.56 -52.69
CA LEU A 84 10.06 8.64 -52.64
C LEU A 84 10.16 9.37 -53.98
N ASP A 85 10.09 8.65 -55.11
CA ASP A 85 10.07 9.24 -56.45
C ASP A 85 8.91 10.22 -56.67
N ALA A 86 7.75 9.99 -56.03
CA ALA A 86 6.61 10.90 -56.10
C ALA A 86 6.80 12.13 -55.20
N LEU A 87 7.42 11.96 -54.04
CA LEU A 87 7.76 13.06 -53.14
C LEU A 87 8.86 13.97 -53.71
N GLU A 88 9.84 13.42 -54.43
CA GLU A 88 10.87 14.22 -55.13
C GLU A 88 10.26 15.10 -56.24
N ARG A 89 9.16 14.64 -56.85
CA ARG A 89 8.43 15.38 -57.90
C ARG A 89 7.50 16.46 -57.32
N ASP A 90 7.00 16.27 -56.11
CA ASP A 90 6.20 17.25 -55.36
C ASP A 90 6.67 17.30 -53.89
N PRO A 91 7.67 18.15 -53.58
CA PRO A 91 8.23 18.26 -52.23
C PRO A 91 7.24 18.70 -51.14
N GLU A 92 6.10 19.27 -51.55
CA GLU A 92 5.03 19.71 -50.65
C GLU A 92 4.00 18.59 -50.37
N ALA A 93 4.12 17.43 -51.04
CA ALA A 93 3.28 16.27 -50.78
C ALA A 93 3.61 15.61 -49.43
N GLU A 94 2.60 15.07 -48.75
CA GLU A 94 2.82 14.24 -47.57
C GLU A 94 3.10 12.79 -47.98
N ILE A 95 4.12 12.19 -47.35
CA ILE A 95 4.50 10.80 -47.62
C ILE A 95 3.59 9.83 -46.86
N ALA A 96 2.95 8.91 -47.56
CA ALA A 96 2.05 7.89 -47.02
C ALA A 96 2.80 6.59 -46.68
N VAL A 97 3.56 6.62 -45.57
CA VAL A 97 4.32 5.47 -45.04
C VAL A 97 3.95 5.17 -43.59
N LEU A 98 4.27 3.97 -43.11
CA LEU A 98 4.05 3.61 -41.71
C LEU A 98 4.84 4.55 -40.78
N GLY A 99 4.16 5.13 -39.79
CA GLY A 99 4.74 6.11 -38.87
C GLY A 99 4.80 7.56 -39.39
N SER A 100 4.29 7.83 -40.61
CA SER A 100 4.18 9.20 -41.12
C SER A 100 3.14 10.03 -40.37
N PRO A 101 3.31 11.36 -40.27
CA PRO A 101 2.29 12.26 -39.74
C PRO A 101 0.97 12.20 -40.53
N PHE A 102 1.05 11.98 -41.84
CA PHE A 102 -0.13 11.80 -42.70
C PHE A 102 -0.95 10.58 -42.26
N LEU A 103 -0.30 9.42 -42.11
CA LEU A 103 -0.98 8.21 -41.69
C LEU A 103 -1.55 8.35 -40.27
N SER A 104 -0.84 9.04 -39.36
CA SER A 104 -1.39 9.36 -38.04
C SER A 104 -2.67 10.21 -38.14
N GLN A 105 -2.71 11.23 -39.00
CA GLN A 105 -3.91 12.05 -39.26
C GLN A 105 -5.06 11.21 -39.84
N VAL A 106 -4.77 10.33 -40.81
CA VAL A 106 -5.78 9.42 -41.38
C VAL A 106 -6.31 8.46 -40.33
N VAL A 107 -5.45 7.88 -39.50
CA VAL A 107 -5.85 6.98 -38.40
C VAL A 107 -6.65 7.73 -37.34
N GLU A 108 -6.31 8.99 -37.04
CA GLU A 108 -7.06 9.85 -36.12
C GLU A 108 -8.45 10.19 -36.68
N ALA A 109 -8.54 10.57 -37.95
CA ALA A 109 -9.80 10.81 -38.65
C ALA A 109 -10.67 9.54 -38.68
N ILE A 110 -10.07 8.39 -39.01
CA ILE A 110 -10.74 7.08 -38.96
C ILE A 110 -11.25 6.81 -37.55
N ARG A 111 -10.43 7.00 -36.50
CA ARG A 111 -10.86 6.76 -35.12
C ARG A 111 -11.98 7.68 -34.67
N ALA A 112 -11.90 8.97 -35.02
CA ALA A 112 -12.91 9.94 -34.67
C ALA A 112 -14.27 9.61 -35.32
N ARG A 113 -14.26 9.11 -36.56
CA ARG A 113 -15.46 8.69 -37.29
C ARG A 113 -15.95 7.29 -36.91
N ALA A 114 -15.03 6.36 -36.75
CA ALA A 114 -15.33 4.96 -36.46
C ALA A 114 -15.65 4.74 -34.98
N ALA A 115 -15.41 5.70 -34.08
CA ALA A 115 -15.83 5.58 -32.69
C ALA A 115 -17.35 5.41 -32.54
N ARG A 116 -18.14 5.96 -33.49
CA ARG A 116 -19.61 5.83 -33.49
C ARG A 116 -20.14 5.64 -34.91
N LEU A 117 -20.76 4.50 -35.18
CA LEU A 117 -21.42 4.20 -36.46
C LEU A 117 -22.93 4.22 -36.27
N SER A 118 -23.63 5.12 -36.97
CA SER A 118 -25.10 5.18 -36.96
C SER A 118 -25.68 4.52 -38.21
N LEU A 119 -26.54 3.51 -38.02
CA LEU A 119 -27.15 2.69 -39.06
C LEU A 119 -28.52 3.20 -39.53
N GLY A 120 -29.04 4.27 -38.93
CA GLY A 120 -30.38 4.80 -39.23
C GLY A 120 -31.52 4.04 -38.53
N LEU A 121 -32.75 4.18 -39.04
CA LEU A 121 -33.96 3.62 -38.44
C LEU A 121 -34.20 2.17 -38.89
N ILE A 122 -34.39 1.26 -37.93
CA ILE A 122 -34.89 -0.10 -38.17
C ILE A 122 -36.38 -0.01 -38.52
N ALA A 123 -36.75 -0.58 -39.67
CA ALA A 123 -38.13 -0.59 -40.15
C ALA A 123 -39.07 -1.24 -39.12
N PRO A 124 -40.22 -0.60 -38.78
CA PRO A 124 -41.25 -1.25 -37.99
C PRO A 124 -41.87 -2.41 -38.78
N ALA A 125 -42.14 -3.53 -38.11
CA ALA A 125 -43.11 -4.51 -38.56
C ALA A 125 -44.53 -3.93 -38.36
N ASP A 126 -45.53 -4.42 -39.11
CA ASP A 126 -46.92 -3.94 -39.06
C ASP A 126 -47.38 -3.64 -37.63
N LEU A 127 -47.91 -2.42 -37.40
CA LEU A 127 -48.30 -1.90 -36.09
C LEU A 127 -49.18 -2.94 -35.34
N PRO A 128 -48.65 -3.64 -34.34
CA PRO A 128 -49.44 -4.63 -33.62
C PRO A 128 -50.52 -3.93 -32.81
N SER A 129 -51.67 -4.58 -32.65
CA SER A 129 -52.76 -4.04 -31.84
C SER A 129 -52.24 -3.65 -30.45
N SER A 130 -52.72 -2.50 -29.97
CA SER A 130 -52.41 -1.96 -28.65
C SER A 130 -53.11 -2.76 -27.56
N ASP A 131 -53.06 -4.10 -27.58
CA ASP A 131 -53.69 -4.90 -26.53
C ASP A 131 -52.99 -4.61 -25.19
N PRO A 132 -53.65 -3.89 -24.26
CA PRO A 132 -53.02 -3.40 -23.06
C PRO A 132 -52.71 -4.51 -22.06
N ARG A 133 -53.30 -5.71 -22.21
CA ARG A 133 -53.25 -6.79 -21.22
C ARG A 133 -51.93 -7.56 -21.21
N GLY A 134 -51.24 -7.63 -22.36
CA GLY A 134 -49.95 -8.31 -22.46
C GLY A 134 -48.78 -7.61 -21.73
N ALA A 135 -49.00 -6.37 -21.26
CA ALA A 135 -47.99 -5.56 -20.58
C ALA A 135 -48.05 -5.66 -19.06
N GLU A 136 -49.09 -6.26 -18.45
CA GLU A 136 -49.23 -6.25 -16.99
C GLU A 136 -48.02 -6.90 -16.31
N PRO A 137 -47.33 -6.18 -15.40
CA PRO A 137 -46.13 -6.70 -14.77
C PRO A 137 -46.54 -7.84 -13.83
N THR A 138 -46.15 -9.05 -14.19
CA THR A 138 -46.31 -10.26 -13.35
C THR A 138 -45.28 -10.34 -12.23
N ILE A 139 -44.33 -9.40 -12.20
CA ILE A 139 -43.23 -9.36 -11.23
C ILE A 139 -43.77 -8.82 -9.90
N PRO A 140 -43.59 -9.56 -8.79
CA PRO A 140 -43.98 -9.08 -7.47
C PRO A 140 -43.14 -7.86 -7.06
N VAL A 141 -43.77 -6.93 -6.34
CA VAL A 141 -43.07 -5.83 -5.68
C VAL A 141 -42.86 -6.23 -4.23
N ARG A 142 -41.62 -6.13 -3.74
CA ARG A 142 -41.31 -6.33 -2.33
C ARG A 142 -42.09 -5.32 -1.51
N ASP A 143 -42.98 -5.83 -0.68
CA ASP A 143 -43.82 -5.03 0.20
C ASP A 143 -44.50 -3.86 -0.53
N GLY A 144 -45.09 -4.11 -1.71
CA GLY A 144 -45.68 -3.03 -2.48
C GLY A 144 -46.75 -3.46 -3.48
N THR A 145 -47.27 -2.47 -4.20
CA THR A 145 -48.26 -2.63 -5.25
C THR A 145 -47.82 -1.90 -6.52
N VAL A 146 -48.39 -2.30 -7.65
CA VAL A 146 -48.14 -1.66 -8.94
C VAL A 146 -49.44 -1.05 -9.45
N THR A 147 -49.39 0.22 -9.83
CA THR A 147 -50.50 0.92 -10.46
C THR A 147 -50.10 1.37 -11.86
N ARG A 148 -50.94 1.07 -12.85
CA ARG A 148 -50.69 1.40 -14.25
C ARG A 148 -50.89 2.89 -14.50
N ARG A 149 -49.96 3.52 -15.23
CA ARG A 149 -50.07 4.94 -15.61
C ARG A 149 -50.39 5.15 -17.09
N ALA A 150 -49.53 4.73 -18.01
CA ALA A 150 -49.69 5.05 -19.43
C ALA A 150 -48.90 4.10 -20.34
N THR A 151 -49.25 4.08 -21.63
CA THR A 151 -48.47 3.45 -22.70
C THR A 151 -48.18 4.48 -23.78
N ARG A 152 -46.93 4.58 -24.25
CA ARG A 152 -46.47 5.59 -25.22
C ARG A 152 -45.57 4.94 -26.27
N VAL A 153 -45.48 5.56 -27.45
CA VAL A 153 -44.52 5.18 -28.50
C VAL A 153 -43.38 6.20 -28.50
N ALA A 154 -42.14 5.72 -28.61
CA ALA A 154 -40.96 6.56 -28.67
C ALA A 154 -39.87 5.91 -29.54
N VAL A 155 -38.93 6.72 -30.04
CA VAL A 155 -37.76 6.23 -30.79
C VAL A 155 -36.61 6.03 -29.83
N HIS A 156 -36.13 4.79 -29.70
CA HIS A 156 -35.02 4.47 -28.81
C HIS A 156 -33.75 4.21 -29.63
N PRO A 157 -32.59 4.72 -29.21
CA PRO A 157 -31.30 4.27 -29.70
C PRO A 157 -31.02 2.86 -29.19
N VAL A 158 -30.72 1.95 -30.11
CA VAL A 158 -30.19 0.61 -29.82
C VAL A 158 -28.78 0.51 -30.35
N GLY A 159 -27.91 -0.24 -29.68
CA GLY A 159 -26.54 -0.36 -30.14
C GLY A 159 -25.74 -1.48 -29.49
N ARG A 160 -24.55 -1.71 -30.05
CA ARG A 160 -23.56 -2.66 -29.55
C ARG A 160 -22.19 -2.01 -29.48
N LEU A 161 -21.42 -2.39 -28.48
CA LEU A 161 -20.04 -1.95 -28.30
C LEU A 161 -19.08 -3.03 -28.78
N VAL A 162 -18.19 -2.64 -29.68
CA VAL A 162 -17.01 -3.42 -30.08
C VAL A 162 -15.84 -2.95 -29.22
N ALA A 163 -15.22 -3.86 -28.47
CA ALA A 163 -14.12 -3.54 -27.58
C ALA A 163 -12.96 -4.52 -27.74
N ARG A 164 -11.72 -4.01 -27.66
CA ARG A 164 -10.53 -4.86 -27.53
C ARG A 164 -10.32 -5.15 -26.05
N VAL A 165 -10.34 -6.42 -25.69
CA VAL A 165 -10.08 -6.91 -24.33
C VAL A 165 -8.68 -7.52 -24.30
N VAL A 166 -7.82 -6.97 -23.45
CA VAL A 166 -6.44 -7.44 -23.21
C VAL A 166 -6.36 -8.05 -21.82
N LEU A 167 -6.09 -9.35 -21.75
CA LEU A 167 -5.88 -10.08 -20.49
C LEU A 167 -4.38 -10.22 -20.24
N ARG A 168 -3.93 -9.78 -19.06
CA ARG A 168 -2.53 -9.84 -18.62
C ARG A 168 -2.42 -10.61 -17.31
N ALA A 169 -1.46 -11.52 -17.23
CA ALA A 169 -1.04 -12.14 -15.98
C ALA A 169 0.41 -12.61 -16.13
N GLY A 170 1.29 -12.19 -15.24
CA GLY A 170 2.73 -12.47 -15.35
C GLY A 170 3.28 -11.99 -16.70
N ALA A 171 3.91 -12.91 -17.44
CA ALA A 171 4.41 -12.66 -18.79
C ALA A 171 3.37 -12.93 -19.90
N GLY A 172 2.26 -13.61 -19.59
CA GLY A 172 1.24 -13.96 -20.58
C GLY A 172 0.31 -12.81 -20.88
N VAL A 173 0.14 -12.53 -22.18
CA VAL A 173 -0.79 -11.53 -22.72
C VAL A 173 -1.69 -12.20 -23.76
N GLU A 174 -3.00 -12.04 -23.60
CA GLU A 174 -4.00 -12.47 -24.56
C GLU A 174 -4.84 -11.27 -25.00
N GLU A 175 -5.03 -11.11 -26.31
CA GLU A 175 -5.85 -10.04 -26.87
C GLU A 175 -6.96 -10.65 -27.72
N ALA A 176 -8.21 -10.17 -27.58
CA ALA A 176 -9.14 -10.26 -28.70
C ALA A 176 -10.18 -9.15 -28.71
N VAL A 177 -10.87 -9.05 -29.83
CA VAL A 177 -12.05 -8.20 -30.01
C VAL A 177 -13.27 -8.94 -29.50
N VAL A 178 -14.03 -8.29 -28.62
CA VAL A 178 -15.28 -8.81 -28.04
C VAL A 178 -16.38 -7.81 -28.35
N GLU A 179 -17.53 -8.33 -28.77
CA GLU A 179 -18.70 -7.54 -29.11
C GLU A 179 -19.78 -7.78 -28.05
N THR A 180 -20.42 -6.71 -27.59
CA THR A 180 -21.64 -6.86 -26.79
C THR A 180 -22.80 -7.33 -27.66
N ASP A 181 -23.86 -7.79 -26.99
CA ASP A 181 -25.15 -7.97 -27.66
C ASP A 181 -25.74 -6.57 -27.99
N VAL A 182 -26.85 -6.54 -28.71
CA VAL A 182 -27.54 -5.29 -29.03
C VAL A 182 -28.42 -4.90 -27.84
N TYR A 183 -28.19 -3.70 -27.31
CA TYR A 183 -28.90 -3.13 -26.17
C TYR A 183 -29.72 -1.92 -26.59
N ASP A 184 -30.86 -1.72 -25.94
CA ASP A 184 -31.48 -0.41 -25.86
C ASP A 184 -30.62 0.49 -24.99
N LEU A 185 -29.99 1.50 -25.59
CA LEU A 185 -29.03 2.38 -24.92
C LEU A 185 -29.72 3.36 -23.96
N SER A 186 -31.05 3.51 -24.03
CA SER A 186 -31.84 4.32 -23.10
C SER A 186 -32.26 3.48 -21.90
N ALA A 187 -32.81 2.30 -22.17
CA ALA A 187 -33.32 1.41 -21.12
C ALA A 187 -32.25 0.52 -20.49
N GLY A 188 -31.08 0.37 -21.11
CA GLY A 188 -30.02 -0.51 -20.65
C GLY A 188 -30.33 -2.01 -20.78
N ALA A 189 -31.34 -2.38 -21.56
CA ALA A 189 -31.83 -3.76 -21.64
C ALA A 189 -31.48 -4.39 -22.99
N PRO A 190 -31.24 -5.71 -23.05
CA PRO A 190 -31.04 -6.40 -24.33
C PRO A 190 -32.31 -6.29 -25.18
N VAL A 191 -32.14 -6.08 -26.49
CA VAL A 191 -33.27 -6.07 -27.43
C VAL A 191 -33.67 -7.49 -27.82
N GLY A 192 -34.88 -7.64 -28.35
CA GLY A 192 -35.36 -8.92 -28.88
C GLY A 192 -34.51 -9.44 -30.04
N ALA A 193 -34.55 -10.76 -30.26
CA ALA A 193 -33.74 -11.44 -31.28
C ALA A 193 -34.04 -10.97 -32.72
N ASP A 194 -35.28 -10.58 -32.97
CA ASP A 194 -35.78 -9.96 -34.20
C ASP A 194 -35.11 -8.61 -34.48
N VAL A 195 -35.10 -7.69 -33.50
CA VAL A 195 -34.44 -6.40 -33.61
C VAL A 195 -32.93 -6.57 -33.73
N ALA A 196 -32.34 -7.47 -32.96
CA ALA A 196 -30.92 -7.78 -33.04
C ALA A 196 -30.54 -8.36 -34.42
N ALA A 197 -31.42 -9.15 -35.04
CA ALA A 197 -31.23 -9.63 -36.40
C ALA A 197 -31.32 -8.48 -37.42
N ALA A 198 -32.36 -7.65 -37.36
CA ALA A 198 -32.52 -6.49 -38.24
C ALA A 198 -31.35 -5.49 -38.12
N PHE A 199 -30.85 -5.27 -36.90
CA PHE A 199 -29.65 -4.49 -36.64
C PHE A 199 -28.43 -5.04 -37.39
N ARG A 200 -28.20 -6.36 -37.33
CA ARG A 200 -27.08 -7.02 -38.04
C ARG A 200 -27.23 -6.97 -39.56
N GLU A 201 -28.46 -7.03 -40.07
CA GLU A 201 -28.74 -6.89 -41.51
C GLU A 201 -28.42 -5.47 -42.01
N LEU A 202 -28.80 -4.43 -41.25
CA LEU A 202 -28.43 -3.04 -41.53
C LEU A 202 -26.91 -2.83 -41.45
N GLU A 203 -26.27 -3.36 -40.41
CA GLU A 203 -24.82 -3.25 -40.22
C GLU A 203 -24.03 -3.90 -41.36
N ALA A 204 -24.54 -5.02 -41.89
CA ALA A 204 -23.96 -5.71 -43.03
C ALA A 204 -24.28 -5.03 -44.39
N GLY A 205 -25.08 -3.95 -44.41
CA GLY A 205 -25.51 -3.28 -45.64
C GLY A 205 -26.42 -4.14 -46.52
N ARG A 206 -27.09 -5.15 -45.95
CA ARG A 206 -28.01 -6.02 -46.69
C ARG A 206 -29.42 -5.43 -46.82
N VAL A 207 -29.74 -4.45 -45.99
CA VAL A 207 -31.01 -3.73 -45.94
C VAL A 207 -30.71 -2.23 -45.82
N GLU A 208 -31.50 -1.39 -46.48
CA GLU A 208 -31.41 0.06 -46.36
C GLU A 208 -32.18 0.57 -45.12
N PRO A 209 -31.72 1.64 -44.45
CA PRO A 209 -32.43 2.23 -43.33
C PRO A 209 -33.81 2.75 -43.72
N ALA A 210 -34.78 2.62 -42.81
CA ALA A 210 -36.12 3.16 -43.03
C ALA A 210 -36.12 4.69 -43.01
N ASP A 211 -37.10 5.29 -43.70
CA ASP A 211 -37.31 6.74 -43.70
C ASP A 211 -37.61 7.22 -42.26
N PRO A 212 -36.82 8.15 -41.70
CA PRO A 212 -37.03 8.71 -40.36
C PRO A 212 -38.43 9.30 -40.13
N THR A 213 -39.11 9.76 -41.19
CA THR A 213 -40.46 10.33 -41.11
C THR A 213 -41.52 9.31 -40.70
N VAL A 214 -41.26 8.01 -40.91
CA VAL A 214 -42.13 6.90 -40.50
C VAL A 214 -42.24 6.81 -38.97
N ALA A 215 -41.25 7.33 -38.24
CA ALA A 215 -41.21 7.20 -36.79
C ALA A 215 -42.31 7.98 -36.06
N ALA A 216 -42.66 9.19 -36.53
CA ALA A 216 -43.67 10.08 -35.95
C ALA A 216 -43.76 10.11 -34.41
N ALA A 217 -42.64 9.88 -33.71
CA ALA A 217 -42.56 9.68 -32.26
C ALA A 217 -41.32 10.38 -31.72
N ALA A 218 -41.39 10.82 -30.46
CA ALA A 218 -40.29 11.56 -29.84
C ALA A 218 -39.08 10.64 -29.61
N PRO A 219 -37.84 11.11 -29.85
CA PRO A 219 -36.64 10.37 -29.50
C PRO A 219 -36.42 10.36 -27.98
N VAL A 220 -35.99 9.21 -27.47
CA VAL A 220 -35.51 9.04 -26.09
C VAL A 220 -33.99 9.11 -26.11
N PRO A 221 -33.36 9.93 -25.26
CA PRO A 221 -31.90 9.99 -25.18
C PRO A 221 -31.36 8.68 -24.61
N ALA A 222 -30.19 8.26 -25.11
CA ALA A 222 -29.40 7.23 -24.45
C ALA A 222 -29.00 7.66 -23.03
N ARG A 223 -28.64 6.70 -22.19
CA ARG A 223 -28.10 6.97 -20.86
C ARG A 223 -26.82 7.80 -20.92
N GLU A 224 -26.51 8.43 -19.79
CA GLU A 224 -25.24 9.13 -19.63
C GLU A 224 -24.06 8.19 -19.92
N PRO A 225 -23.01 8.66 -20.61
CA PRO A 225 -21.93 7.79 -21.10
C PRO A 225 -21.28 6.92 -20.02
N GLY A 226 -21.17 7.43 -18.79
CA GLY A 226 -20.60 6.68 -17.66
C GLY A 226 -21.45 5.48 -17.26
N GLU A 227 -22.78 5.65 -17.19
CA GLU A 227 -23.72 4.57 -16.87
C GLU A 227 -23.77 3.55 -17.99
N LEU A 228 -23.81 4.02 -19.24
CA LEU A 228 -23.81 3.15 -20.41
C LEU A 228 -22.55 2.29 -20.46
N LEU A 229 -21.39 2.88 -20.17
CA LEU A 229 -20.13 2.16 -20.11
C LEU A 229 -20.15 1.09 -19.01
N GLN A 230 -20.63 1.39 -17.81
CA GLN A 230 -20.72 0.39 -16.73
C GLN A 230 -21.61 -0.80 -17.11
N LEU A 231 -22.73 -0.53 -17.78
CA LEU A 231 -23.66 -1.55 -18.25
C LEU A 231 -23.03 -2.45 -19.31
N LEU A 232 -22.42 -1.85 -20.33
CA LEU A 232 -21.76 -2.57 -21.41
C LEU A 232 -20.51 -3.33 -20.92
N LEU A 233 -19.75 -2.77 -19.97
CA LEU A 233 -18.63 -3.46 -19.34
C LEU A 233 -19.07 -4.69 -18.56
N SER A 234 -20.21 -4.62 -17.86
CA SER A 234 -20.77 -5.77 -17.14
C SER A 234 -21.07 -6.92 -18.11
N HIS A 235 -21.62 -6.61 -19.29
CA HIS A 235 -21.87 -7.60 -20.33
C HIS A 235 -20.58 -8.11 -21.00
N LEU A 236 -19.62 -7.23 -21.29
CA LEU A 236 -18.31 -7.64 -21.81
C LEU A 236 -17.61 -8.62 -20.86
N ARG A 237 -17.77 -8.44 -19.54
CA ARG A 237 -17.25 -9.39 -18.55
C ARG A 237 -17.91 -10.77 -18.65
N GLU A 238 -19.21 -10.83 -18.91
CA GLU A 238 -19.92 -12.10 -19.15
C GLU A 238 -19.43 -12.78 -20.43
N LYS A 239 -19.34 -12.03 -21.55
CA LYS A 239 -18.84 -12.56 -22.83
C LYS A 239 -17.39 -13.03 -22.75
N ALA A 240 -16.57 -12.37 -21.94
CA ALA A 240 -15.18 -12.73 -21.72
C ALA A 240 -14.97 -13.74 -20.58
N ALA A 241 -16.02 -14.18 -19.89
CA ALA A 241 -15.90 -14.95 -18.65
C ALA A 241 -15.10 -16.25 -18.83
N GLU A 242 -15.37 -17.01 -19.90
CA GLU A 242 -14.67 -18.25 -20.21
C GLU A 242 -13.17 -18.00 -20.49
N ARG A 243 -12.86 -16.94 -21.24
CA ARG A 243 -11.47 -16.56 -21.55
C ARG A 243 -10.71 -16.11 -20.30
N VAL A 244 -11.36 -15.31 -19.46
CA VAL A 244 -10.81 -14.90 -18.16
C VAL A 244 -10.57 -16.10 -17.26
N ALA A 245 -11.51 -17.07 -17.21
CA ALA A 245 -11.36 -18.28 -16.43
C ALA A 245 -10.19 -19.14 -16.92
N THR A 246 -10.08 -19.34 -18.24
CA THR A 246 -8.96 -20.04 -18.88
C THR A 246 -7.63 -19.38 -18.57
N ARG A 247 -7.52 -18.05 -18.72
CA ARG A 247 -6.27 -17.34 -18.42
C ARG A 247 -5.93 -17.38 -16.94
N ARG A 248 -6.93 -17.32 -16.06
CA ARG A 248 -6.73 -17.46 -14.61
C ARG A 248 -6.16 -18.84 -14.26
N ALA A 249 -6.74 -19.91 -14.79
CA ALA A 249 -6.24 -21.26 -14.58
C ALA A 249 -4.79 -21.43 -15.06
N ALA A 250 -4.45 -20.89 -16.24
CA ALA A 250 -3.09 -20.90 -16.76
C ALA A 250 -2.12 -20.09 -15.87
N ALA A 251 -2.53 -18.88 -15.44
CA ALA A 251 -1.73 -18.03 -14.57
C ALA A 251 -1.49 -18.66 -13.18
N GLU A 252 -2.47 -19.37 -12.63
CA GLU A 252 -2.32 -20.11 -11.36
C GLU A 252 -1.31 -21.25 -11.48
N GLN A 253 -1.31 -21.99 -12.60
CA GLN A 253 -0.33 -23.05 -12.88
C GLN A 253 1.09 -22.48 -13.06
N GLU A 254 1.23 -21.39 -13.82
CA GLU A 254 2.49 -20.66 -14.01
C GLU A 254 3.02 -20.14 -12.66
N LEU A 255 2.16 -19.51 -11.86
CA LEU A 255 2.49 -18.99 -10.53
C LEU A 255 2.94 -20.10 -9.59
N ALA A 256 2.23 -21.23 -9.54
CA ALA A 256 2.62 -22.36 -8.68
C ALA A 256 4.02 -22.89 -9.04
N THR A 257 4.33 -22.96 -10.33
CA THR A 257 5.64 -23.38 -10.83
C THR A 257 6.74 -22.39 -10.40
N GLU A 258 6.49 -21.10 -10.56
CA GLU A 258 7.44 -20.04 -10.23
C GLU A 258 7.65 -19.89 -8.72
N LEU A 259 6.59 -19.94 -7.91
CA LEU A 259 6.71 -19.96 -6.46
C LEU A 259 7.53 -21.15 -5.98
N GLY A 260 7.29 -22.35 -6.53
CA GLY A 260 8.10 -23.53 -6.21
C GLY A 260 9.57 -23.36 -6.60
N ARG A 261 9.89 -22.60 -7.67
CA ARG A 261 11.27 -22.26 -8.04
C ARG A 261 11.90 -21.29 -7.03
N LEU A 262 11.18 -20.24 -6.67
CA LEU A 262 11.63 -19.24 -5.69
C LEU A 262 11.87 -19.87 -4.32
N ASP A 263 10.94 -20.71 -3.84
CA ASP A 263 11.04 -21.39 -2.56
C ASP A 263 12.31 -22.26 -2.51
N ARG A 264 12.56 -23.09 -3.54
CA ARG A 264 13.79 -23.91 -3.61
C ARG A 264 15.07 -23.05 -3.66
N TYR A 265 15.05 -21.94 -4.39
CA TYR A 265 16.19 -21.02 -4.46
C TYR A 265 16.50 -20.42 -3.09
N PHE A 266 15.49 -19.83 -2.44
CA PHE A 266 15.68 -19.19 -1.14
C PHE A 266 15.98 -20.20 -0.02
N GLU A 267 15.42 -21.41 -0.07
CA GLU A 267 15.83 -22.51 0.83
C GLU A 267 17.31 -22.85 0.68
N SER A 268 17.83 -22.89 -0.56
CA SER A 268 19.27 -23.11 -0.80
C SER A 268 20.11 -21.99 -0.23
N VAL A 269 19.73 -20.73 -0.48
CA VAL A 269 20.45 -19.54 0.03
C VAL A 269 20.42 -19.49 1.55
N LEU A 270 19.28 -19.81 2.18
CA LEU A 270 19.15 -19.82 3.64
C LEU A 270 20.01 -20.90 4.30
N LYS A 271 20.22 -22.06 3.65
CA LYS A 271 21.14 -23.11 4.15
C LYS A 271 22.61 -22.67 4.19
N GLU A 272 22.97 -21.68 3.37
CA GLU A 272 24.33 -21.12 3.32
C GLU A 272 24.54 -19.97 4.32
N GLN A 273 23.47 -19.47 4.96
CA GLN A 273 23.57 -18.40 5.97
C GLN A 273 23.70 -18.98 7.38
N ALA A 274 24.70 -18.49 8.12
CA ALA A 274 24.93 -18.88 9.51
C ALA A 274 24.65 -17.74 10.51
N ASP A 275 24.60 -16.49 10.04
CA ASP A 275 24.35 -15.33 10.89
C ASP A 275 22.85 -14.99 10.97
N PRO A 276 22.32 -14.66 12.16
CA PRO A 276 20.89 -14.36 12.33
C PRO A 276 20.37 -13.16 11.53
N GLU A 277 21.21 -12.15 11.27
CA GLU A 277 20.83 -10.94 10.55
C GLU A 277 20.69 -11.20 9.03
N GLY A 278 21.59 -12.00 8.47
CA GLY A 278 21.56 -12.52 7.11
C GLY A 278 20.34 -13.42 6.87
N ILE A 279 20.02 -14.31 7.83
CA ILE A 279 18.79 -15.13 7.78
C ILE A 279 17.54 -14.24 7.74
N ALA A 280 17.44 -13.23 8.61
CA ALA A 280 16.30 -12.31 8.63
C ALA A 280 16.17 -11.52 7.33
N THR A 281 17.29 -11.05 6.77
CA THR A 281 17.34 -10.28 5.52
C THR A 281 16.90 -11.12 4.33
N VAL A 282 17.43 -12.34 4.19
CA VAL A 282 17.07 -13.26 3.10
C VAL A 282 15.59 -13.67 3.21
N THR A 283 15.09 -13.92 4.42
CA THR A 283 13.69 -14.25 4.67
C THR A 283 12.76 -13.11 4.24
N ALA A 284 13.06 -11.88 4.65
CA ALA A 284 12.27 -10.71 4.25
C ALA A 284 12.30 -10.47 2.72
N LEU A 285 13.43 -10.76 2.07
CA LEU A 285 13.53 -10.71 0.60
C LEU A 285 12.69 -11.80 -0.07
N ALA A 286 12.73 -13.03 0.44
CA ALA A 286 11.94 -14.14 -0.06
C ALA A 286 10.43 -13.85 0.01
N GLU A 287 9.96 -13.37 1.17
CA GLU A 287 8.56 -12.96 1.35
C GLU A 287 8.15 -11.83 0.40
N ARG A 288 9.02 -10.83 0.21
CA ARG A 288 8.77 -9.73 -0.73
C ARG A 288 8.65 -10.22 -2.17
N ARG A 289 9.57 -11.09 -2.61
CA ARG A 289 9.55 -11.65 -3.98
C ARG A 289 8.33 -12.53 -4.21
N ARG A 290 7.95 -13.34 -3.23
CA ARG A 290 6.71 -14.13 -3.26
C ARG A 290 5.48 -13.24 -3.41
N ALA A 291 5.39 -12.16 -2.63
CA ALA A 291 4.28 -11.21 -2.71
C ALA A 291 4.24 -10.45 -4.06
N GLU A 292 5.40 -10.11 -4.62
CA GLU A 292 5.53 -9.50 -5.94
C GLU A 292 5.02 -10.44 -7.05
N GLU A 293 5.43 -11.71 -7.00
CA GLU A 293 5.05 -12.70 -8.01
C GLU A 293 3.56 -13.03 -7.96
N ILE A 294 2.99 -13.18 -6.75
CA ILE A 294 1.54 -13.34 -6.56
C ILE A 294 0.79 -12.17 -7.18
N ARG A 295 1.25 -10.94 -6.95
CA ARG A 295 0.62 -9.74 -7.50
C ARG A 295 0.72 -9.68 -9.02
N ARG A 296 1.88 -10.03 -9.60
CA ARG A 296 2.09 -10.05 -11.06
C ARG A 296 1.22 -11.09 -11.76
N SER A 297 0.99 -12.23 -11.13
CA SER A 297 0.18 -13.31 -11.69
C SER A 297 -1.34 -13.11 -11.53
N GLN A 298 -1.78 -12.03 -10.88
CA GLN A 298 -3.19 -11.65 -10.88
C GLN A 298 -3.63 -11.27 -12.29
N VAL A 299 -4.70 -11.89 -12.77
CA VAL A 299 -5.28 -11.58 -14.08
C VAL A 299 -5.89 -10.18 -14.07
N GLN A 300 -5.36 -9.31 -14.91
CA GLN A 300 -5.90 -7.97 -15.18
C GLN A 300 -6.48 -7.92 -16.58
N ALA A 301 -7.72 -7.43 -16.69
CA ALA A 301 -8.36 -7.17 -17.97
C ALA A 301 -8.36 -5.66 -18.25
N VAL A 302 -7.78 -5.27 -19.38
CA VAL A 302 -7.83 -3.89 -19.89
C VAL A 302 -8.78 -3.86 -21.07
N VAL A 303 -9.84 -3.06 -20.98
CA VAL A 303 -10.86 -2.91 -22.02
C VAL A 303 -10.62 -1.60 -22.76
N HIS A 304 -10.45 -1.69 -24.07
CA HIS A 304 -10.36 -0.53 -24.97
C HIS A 304 -11.61 -0.49 -25.86
N PRO A 305 -12.57 0.42 -25.60
CA PRO A 305 -13.68 0.67 -26.51
C PRO A 305 -13.15 1.03 -27.90
N LEU A 306 -13.59 0.32 -28.94
CA LEU A 306 -13.19 0.57 -30.32
C LEU A 306 -14.26 1.35 -31.09
N GLN A 307 -15.50 0.88 -31.01
CA GLN A 307 -16.61 1.43 -31.79
C GLN A 307 -17.95 1.13 -31.12
N LEU A 308 -18.81 2.15 -31.01
CA LEU A 308 -20.23 2.00 -30.71
C LEU A 308 -21.01 2.01 -32.03
N VAL A 309 -21.66 0.90 -32.36
CA VAL A 309 -22.57 0.83 -33.50
C VAL A 309 -23.99 1.02 -32.98
N GLU A 310 -24.76 1.92 -33.58
CA GLU A 310 -26.10 2.27 -33.14
C GLU A 310 -27.11 2.31 -34.30
N ALA A 311 -28.37 2.07 -33.98
CA ALA A 311 -29.52 2.24 -34.85
C ALA A 311 -30.67 2.84 -34.02
N ALA A 312 -31.67 3.38 -34.69
CA ALA A 312 -32.92 3.79 -34.06
C ALA A 312 -33.97 2.69 -34.22
N VAL A 313 -34.79 2.47 -33.19
CA VAL A 313 -35.94 1.56 -33.27
C VAL A 313 -37.17 2.19 -32.64
N LEU A 314 -38.34 1.93 -33.21
CA LEU A 314 -39.60 2.31 -32.59
C LEU A 314 -39.93 1.35 -31.45
N MET A 315 -40.12 1.91 -30.26
CA MET A 315 -40.47 1.17 -29.05
C MET A 315 -41.83 1.63 -28.53
N GLN A 316 -42.63 0.68 -28.04
CA GLN A 316 -43.74 0.97 -27.14
C GLN A 316 -43.28 0.78 -25.71
N ARG A 317 -43.54 1.79 -24.86
CA ARG A 317 -43.18 1.83 -23.45
C ARG A 317 -44.44 1.89 -22.60
N ALA A 318 -44.58 0.95 -21.68
CA ALA A 318 -45.64 0.95 -20.67
C ALA A 318 -45.02 1.33 -19.32
N GLU A 319 -45.59 2.32 -18.65
CA GLU A 319 -45.09 2.84 -17.38
C GLU A 319 -46.07 2.55 -16.24
N TRP A 320 -45.50 2.10 -15.13
CA TRP A 320 -46.20 1.87 -13.87
C TRP A 320 -45.58 2.69 -12.77
N GLN A 321 -46.44 3.08 -11.82
CA GLN A 321 -46.02 3.57 -10.54
C GLN A 321 -46.03 2.40 -9.56
N VAL A 322 -44.86 2.14 -8.98
CA VAL A 322 -44.65 1.16 -7.93
C VAL A 322 -44.75 1.90 -6.61
N GLU A 323 -45.51 1.37 -5.65
CA GLU A 323 -45.65 1.95 -4.32
C GLU A 323 -45.35 0.91 -3.25
N SER A 324 -44.47 1.24 -2.30
CA SER A 324 -44.18 0.37 -1.16
C SER A 324 -45.21 0.58 -0.04
N LYS A 325 -45.30 -0.37 0.89
CA LYS A 325 -46.10 -0.27 2.13
C LYS A 325 -45.67 0.92 3.00
N GLY A 326 -44.42 1.36 2.86
CA GLY A 326 -43.89 2.55 3.52
C GLY A 326 -44.25 3.87 2.82
N GLY A 327 -45.07 3.84 1.76
CA GLY A 327 -45.50 5.03 1.01
C GLY A 327 -44.48 5.56 0.00
N ARG A 328 -43.38 4.84 -0.23
CA ARG A 328 -42.36 5.20 -1.24
C ARG A 328 -42.86 4.91 -2.64
N ARG A 329 -42.47 5.73 -3.61
CA ARG A 329 -43.05 5.69 -4.96
C ARG A 329 -41.97 5.77 -6.02
N ALA A 330 -41.87 4.74 -6.84
CA ALA A 330 -40.94 4.69 -7.96
C ALA A 330 -41.67 4.46 -9.29
N THR A 331 -41.01 4.75 -10.41
CA THR A 331 -41.52 4.38 -11.73
C THR A 331 -40.80 3.15 -12.26
N PHE A 332 -41.58 2.21 -12.80
CA PHE A 332 -41.07 1.04 -13.51
C PHE A 332 -41.64 1.03 -14.93
N ALA A 333 -40.84 0.60 -15.90
CA ALA A 333 -41.26 0.58 -17.30
C ALA A 333 -40.95 -0.76 -17.96
N ALA A 334 -41.86 -1.19 -18.84
CA ALA A 334 -41.64 -2.28 -19.77
C ALA A 334 -41.63 -1.71 -21.16
N GLN A 335 -40.99 -2.43 -22.06
CA GLN A 335 -40.84 -2.01 -23.43
C GLN A 335 -40.98 -3.17 -24.40
N ARG A 336 -41.54 -2.89 -25.56
CA ARG A 336 -41.54 -3.82 -26.69
C ARG A 336 -41.15 -3.07 -27.96
N SER A 337 -40.35 -3.71 -28.80
CA SER A 337 -40.02 -3.18 -30.11
C SER A 337 -41.18 -3.35 -31.08
N LEU A 338 -41.36 -2.37 -31.96
CA LEU A 338 -42.27 -2.44 -33.09
C LEU A 338 -41.59 -2.97 -34.36
N GLY A 339 -40.29 -3.24 -34.33
CA GLY A 339 -39.52 -3.81 -35.45
C GLY A 339 -39.62 -5.33 -35.61
N GLY A 340 -40.51 -6.01 -34.87
CA GLY A 340 -40.67 -7.46 -34.94
C GLY A 340 -41.74 -8.03 -34.01
N VAL A 341 -41.69 -9.32 -33.73
CA VAL A 341 -42.71 -10.09 -32.97
C VAL A 341 -42.42 -10.14 -31.46
N SER A 342 -41.48 -9.32 -30.98
CA SER A 342 -41.06 -9.31 -29.58
C SER A 342 -42.18 -9.01 -28.57
N GLY A 343 -42.23 -9.83 -27.52
CA GLY A 343 -43.05 -9.58 -26.34
C GLY A 343 -42.56 -8.40 -25.50
N TRP A 344 -43.31 -8.07 -24.44
CA TRP A 344 -42.90 -7.06 -23.48
C TRP A 344 -41.65 -7.50 -22.70
N SER A 345 -40.61 -6.68 -22.74
CA SER A 345 -39.40 -6.81 -21.93
C SER A 345 -39.55 -5.98 -20.65
N LEU A 346 -39.41 -6.66 -19.52
CA LEU A 346 -39.42 -6.10 -18.18
C LEU A 346 -37.98 -6.16 -17.67
N ALA A 347 -37.32 -5.01 -17.52
CA ALA A 347 -35.90 -4.95 -17.20
C ALA A 347 -35.64 -3.99 -16.03
N CYS A 348 -34.70 -4.38 -15.16
CA CYS A 348 -34.22 -3.54 -14.07
C CYS A 348 -33.59 -2.26 -14.62
N PRO A 349 -34.00 -1.06 -14.16
CA PRO A 349 -33.39 0.20 -14.56
C PRO A 349 -31.89 0.29 -14.22
N HIS A 350 -31.38 -0.47 -13.24
CA HIS A 350 -29.96 -0.41 -12.90
C HIS A 350 -29.10 -1.38 -13.73
N CYS A 351 -29.50 -2.65 -13.84
CA CYS A 351 -28.67 -3.68 -14.49
C CYS A 351 -29.19 -4.19 -15.85
N GLY A 352 -30.37 -3.77 -16.29
CA GLY A 352 -30.97 -4.22 -17.56
C GLY A 352 -31.47 -5.66 -17.57
N ARG A 353 -31.28 -6.42 -16.48
CA ARG A 353 -31.72 -7.81 -16.37
C ARG A 353 -33.18 -7.91 -15.94
N PRO A 354 -33.89 -8.99 -16.31
CA PRO A 354 -35.26 -9.22 -15.86
C PRO A 354 -35.29 -9.41 -14.33
N PRO A 355 -36.03 -8.57 -13.58
CA PRO A 355 -36.13 -8.70 -12.14
C PRO A 355 -37.02 -9.89 -11.76
N THR A 356 -36.67 -10.63 -10.71
CA THR A 356 -37.60 -11.59 -10.09
C THR A 356 -38.46 -10.90 -9.03
N THR A 357 -38.01 -9.79 -8.47
CA THR A 357 -38.77 -8.93 -7.56
C THR A 357 -38.36 -7.47 -7.73
N LEU A 358 -39.34 -6.57 -7.78
CA LEU A 358 -39.08 -5.12 -7.77
C LEU A 358 -38.89 -4.63 -6.34
N VAL A 359 -37.83 -3.86 -6.12
CA VAL A 359 -37.51 -3.24 -4.84
C VAL A 359 -37.48 -1.73 -5.02
N ILE A 360 -38.12 -1.01 -4.10
CA ILE A 360 -38.09 0.46 -4.07
C ILE A 360 -37.04 0.87 -3.06
N CYS A 361 -35.99 1.51 -3.54
CA CYS A 361 -34.95 2.04 -2.68
C CYS A 361 -35.47 3.24 -1.87
N ARG A 362 -34.75 3.60 -0.82
CA ARG A 362 -35.12 4.73 0.02
C ARG A 362 -35.17 6.10 -0.65
N HIS A 363 -34.51 6.23 -1.79
CA HIS A 363 -34.52 7.42 -2.66
C HIS A 363 -35.49 7.26 -3.84
N ASP A 364 -36.55 6.46 -3.69
CA ASP A 364 -37.62 6.31 -4.68
C ASP A 364 -37.17 5.74 -6.05
N HIS A 365 -36.02 5.08 -6.11
CA HIS A 365 -35.58 4.34 -7.29
C HIS A 365 -36.11 2.91 -7.29
N CYS A 366 -36.48 2.41 -8.48
CA CYS A 366 -36.90 1.02 -8.66
C CYS A 366 -35.74 0.18 -9.19
N GLY A 367 -35.40 -0.90 -8.49
CA GLY A 367 -34.37 -1.87 -8.89
C GLY A 367 -34.84 -3.31 -8.75
N CYS A 368 -34.02 -4.24 -9.23
CA CYS A 368 -34.19 -5.67 -8.96
C CYS A 368 -33.61 -6.06 -7.59
N GLU A 369 -33.89 -7.28 -7.18
CA GLU A 369 -33.38 -7.92 -5.97
C GLU A 369 -31.84 -8.00 -5.92
N SER A 370 -31.16 -8.04 -7.08
CA SER A 370 -29.69 -8.08 -7.14
C SER A 370 -29.04 -6.70 -7.12
N CYS A 371 -29.78 -5.65 -7.44
CA CYS A 371 -29.30 -4.26 -7.44
C CYS A 371 -29.73 -3.50 -6.18
N SER A 372 -30.35 -4.20 -5.23
CA SER A 372 -30.89 -3.62 -4.02
C SER A 372 -30.45 -4.43 -2.81
N HIS A 373 -30.08 -3.73 -1.75
CA HIS A 373 -29.68 -4.30 -0.48
C HIS A 373 -30.61 -3.80 0.62
N ARG A 374 -30.68 -4.54 1.72
CA ARG A 374 -31.44 -4.14 2.91
C ARG A 374 -30.48 -3.70 3.99
N CYS A 375 -30.57 -2.45 4.43
CA CYS A 375 -29.66 -1.90 5.42
C CYS A 375 -29.76 -2.66 6.74
N SER A 376 -28.64 -3.12 7.28
CA SER A 376 -28.58 -3.84 8.56
C SER A 376 -28.90 -2.94 9.76
N VAL A 377 -28.81 -1.62 9.61
CA VAL A 377 -29.04 -0.64 10.68
C VAL A 377 -30.52 -0.22 10.77
N CYS A 378 -31.13 0.26 9.69
CA CYS A 378 -32.53 0.70 9.69
C CYS A 378 -33.53 -0.30 9.09
N GLY A 379 -33.06 -1.35 8.43
CA GLY A 379 -33.92 -2.35 7.80
C GLY A 379 -34.60 -1.89 6.49
N GLU A 380 -34.27 -0.71 5.97
CA GLU A 380 -34.80 -0.21 4.69
C GLU A 380 -34.01 -0.73 3.49
N ASP A 381 -34.69 -0.86 2.36
CA ASP A 381 -34.04 -1.20 1.09
C ASP A 381 -33.36 0.03 0.45
N PHE A 382 -32.17 -0.14 -0.10
CA PHE A 382 -31.40 0.85 -0.83
C PHE A 382 -30.78 0.23 -2.09
N CYS A 383 -30.58 1.01 -3.15
CA CYS A 383 -29.92 0.52 -4.37
C CYS A 383 -28.41 0.69 -4.27
N VAL A 384 -27.66 0.07 -5.19
CA VAL A 384 -26.19 0.12 -5.24
C VAL A 384 -25.59 1.54 -5.23
N ASP A 385 -26.35 2.57 -5.61
CA ASP A 385 -25.89 3.96 -5.63
C ASP A 385 -26.09 4.70 -4.29
N HIS A 386 -26.90 4.15 -3.37
CA HIS A 386 -27.31 4.81 -2.13
C HIS A 386 -26.89 4.05 -0.88
N GLY A 387 -25.68 3.51 -0.89
CA GLY A 387 -25.07 2.85 0.26
C GLY A 387 -23.88 1.98 -0.12
N THR A 388 -23.45 1.16 0.83
CA THR A 388 -22.38 0.18 0.66
C THR A 388 -22.94 -1.23 0.81
N ALA A 389 -22.50 -2.13 -0.06
CA ALA A 389 -22.90 -3.54 0.00
C ALA A 389 -22.25 -4.27 1.19
N GLU A 390 -21.08 -3.80 1.64
CA GLU A 390 -20.26 -4.50 2.64
C GLU A 390 -19.65 -3.50 3.63
N CYS A 391 -20.15 -3.48 4.86
CA CYS A 391 -19.49 -2.78 5.96
C CYS A 391 -18.16 -3.46 6.28
N ARG A 392 -17.09 -2.66 6.47
CA ARG A 392 -15.73 -3.15 6.77
C ARG A 392 -15.63 -4.08 7.98
N VAL A 393 -16.58 -4.04 8.91
CA VAL A 393 -16.50 -4.74 10.21
C VAL A 393 -17.18 -6.10 10.16
N ASP A 394 -18.43 -6.17 9.69
CA ASP A 394 -19.28 -7.37 9.70
C ASP A 394 -19.65 -7.88 8.30
N GLY A 395 -19.30 -7.12 7.25
CA GLY A 395 -19.63 -7.44 5.85
C GLY A 395 -21.10 -7.20 5.50
N LEU A 396 -21.91 -6.62 6.40
CA LEU A 396 -23.33 -6.39 6.14
C LEU A 396 -23.58 -5.06 5.42
N PRO A 397 -24.62 -4.96 4.58
CA PRO A 397 -24.94 -3.76 3.82
C PRO A 397 -25.46 -2.62 4.69
N ALA A 398 -25.10 -1.37 4.35
CA ALA A 398 -25.59 -0.17 5.00
C ALA A 398 -25.95 0.92 3.99
N CYS A 399 -27.10 1.59 4.18
CA CYS A 399 -27.49 2.71 3.32
C CYS A 399 -26.59 3.93 3.54
N ASP A 400 -26.66 4.88 2.63
CA ASP A 400 -25.93 6.15 2.61
C ASP A 400 -26.00 6.99 3.90
N GLU A 401 -27.13 7.03 4.62
CA GLU A 401 -27.18 7.73 5.92
C GLU A 401 -26.43 6.98 7.02
N HIS A 402 -26.30 5.66 6.89
CA HIS A 402 -25.64 4.81 7.88
C HIS A 402 -24.22 4.44 7.48
N VAL A 403 -23.75 4.82 6.29
CA VAL A 403 -22.37 4.55 5.86
C VAL A 403 -21.47 5.74 6.19
N GLN A 404 -20.29 5.43 6.70
CA GLN A 404 -19.24 6.41 7.00
C GLN A 404 -17.89 5.89 6.53
N VAL A 405 -17.00 6.80 6.13
CA VAL A 405 -15.62 6.46 5.76
C VAL A 405 -14.72 6.61 6.97
N CYS A 406 -14.03 5.52 7.35
CA CYS A 406 -13.12 5.55 8.49
C CYS A 406 -11.86 6.38 8.20
N PRO A 407 -11.51 7.40 9.00
CA PRO A 407 -10.30 8.22 8.80
C PRO A 407 -8.98 7.44 8.93
N SER A 408 -9.01 6.25 9.55
CA SER A 408 -7.82 5.42 9.77
C SER A 408 -7.53 4.46 8.62
N CYS A 409 -8.52 3.70 8.15
CA CYS A 409 -8.34 2.72 7.06
C CYS A 409 -8.90 3.15 5.71
N ARG A 410 -9.66 4.26 5.66
CA ARG A 410 -10.34 4.79 4.47
C ARG A 410 -11.40 3.86 3.86
N LEU A 411 -11.83 2.85 4.61
CA LEU A 411 -12.88 1.91 4.21
C LEU A 411 -14.22 2.32 4.81
N GLU A 412 -15.29 1.97 4.12
CA GLU A 412 -16.67 2.23 4.51
C GLU A 412 -17.11 1.31 5.65
N HIS A 413 -17.83 1.85 6.63
CA HIS A 413 -18.38 1.09 7.75
C HIS A 413 -19.74 1.67 8.13
N CYS A 414 -20.59 0.85 8.74
CA CYS A 414 -21.88 1.30 9.20
C CYS A 414 -21.78 2.05 10.55
N THR A 415 -22.74 2.93 10.82
CA THR A 415 -22.84 3.69 12.09
C THR A 415 -22.97 2.79 13.31
N ALA A 416 -23.53 1.58 13.18
CA ALA A 416 -23.58 0.60 14.28
C ALA A 416 -22.18 0.09 14.69
N HIS A 417 -21.21 0.14 13.78
CA HIS A 417 -19.81 -0.21 14.03
C HIS A 417 -18.89 1.01 14.10
N ALA A 418 -19.45 2.21 14.27
CA ALA A 418 -18.69 3.42 14.55
C ALA A 418 -18.42 3.54 16.05
N GLY A 419 -17.19 3.90 16.41
CA GLY A 419 -16.83 4.36 17.73
C GLY A 419 -16.11 5.68 17.66
N VAL A 420 -15.84 6.30 18.81
CA VAL A 420 -15.24 7.63 18.89
C VAL A 420 -13.79 7.52 19.36
N CYS A 421 -12.87 8.14 18.63
CA CYS A 421 -11.48 8.24 19.05
C CYS A 421 -11.33 9.29 20.15
N ALA A 422 -10.71 8.90 21.28
CA ALA A 422 -10.55 9.77 22.45
C ALA A 422 -9.55 10.93 22.28
N GLU A 423 -8.77 10.98 21.19
CA GLU A 423 -7.79 12.07 20.95
C GLU A 423 -8.41 13.28 20.23
N GLU A 424 -9.21 13.07 19.18
CA GLU A 424 -9.82 14.16 18.39
C GLU A 424 -11.36 14.10 18.34
N GLY A 425 -11.99 13.10 18.97
CA GLY A 425 -13.45 12.96 18.99
C GLY A 425 -14.09 12.55 17.67
N HIS A 426 -13.31 12.17 16.65
CA HIS A 426 -13.84 11.73 15.37
C HIS A 426 -14.34 10.27 15.41
N ALA A 427 -15.26 9.95 14.51
CA ALA A 427 -15.76 8.59 14.31
C ALA A 427 -14.76 7.73 13.52
N ALA A 428 -14.50 6.52 14.01
CA ALA A 428 -13.71 5.51 13.32
C ALA A 428 -14.37 4.14 13.45
N CYS A 429 -14.10 3.23 12.51
CA CYS A 429 -14.64 1.88 12.60
C CYS A 429 -14.08 1.16 13.84
N SER A 430 -14.90 0.33 14.47
CA SER A 430 -14.53 -0.45 15.66
C SER A 430 -13.29 -1.33 15.43
N ALA A 431 -13.08 -1.83 14.21
CA ALA A 431 -11.87 -2.58 13.84
C ALA A 431 -10.57 -1.72 13.87
N CYS A 432 -10.69 -0.40 13.74
CA CYS A 432 -9.56 0.53 13.87
C CYS A 432 -9.41 1.11 15.27
N LEU A 433 -10.38 0.91 16.16
CA LEU A 433 -10.34 1.36 17.55
C LEU A 433 -9.83 0.24 18.46
N ALA A 434 -9.07 0.62 19.47
CA ALA A 434 -8.63 -0.26 20.53
C ALA A 434 -8.18 0.59 21.72
N PRO A 435 -8.26 0.05 22.95
CA PRO A 435 -7.84 0.77 24.13
C PRO A 435 -6.32 0.98 24.14
N CYS A 436 -5.89 2.14 24.63
CA CYS A 436 -4.50 2.39 24.92
C CYS A 436 -4.03 1.45 26.03
N GLY A 437 -2.97 0.67 25.80
CA GLY A 437 -2.42 -0.29 26.75
C GLY A 437 -1.75 0.33 27.99
N SER A 438 -1.85 1.65 28.19
CA SER A 438 -1.33 2.39 29.34
C SER A 438 -2.46 3.13 30.08
N CYS A 439 -3.25 3.98 29.39
CA CYS A 439 -4.34 4.75 30.02
C CYS A 439 -5.76 4.21 29.77
N GLY A 440 -5.93 3.16 28.96
CA GLY A 440 -7.24 2.56 28.65
C GLY A 440 -8.13 3.36 27.69
N ARG A 441 -7.78 4.59 27.32
CA ARG A 441 -8.57 5.41 26.38
C ARG A 441 -8.64 4.76 24.99
N GLU A 442 -9.82 4.75 24.38
CA GLU A 442 -10.04 4.22 23.02
C GLU A 442 -9.39 5.12 21.96
N VAL A 443 -8.43 4.58 21.22
CA VAL A 443 -7.67 5.34 20.21
C VAL A 443 -7.60 4.62 18.88
N CYS A 444 -7.78 5.41 17.81
CA CYS A 444 -7.74 4.88 16.45
C CYS A 444 -6.30 4.61 16.00
N ASN A 445 -6.13 3.76 14.99
CA ASN A 445 -4.82 3.44 14.40
C ASN A 445 -4.04 4.68 13.93
N ARG A 446 -4.71 5.77 13.57
CA ARG A 446 -4.06 7.02 13.15
C ARG A 446 -3.42 7.78 14.32
N HIS A 447 -4.02 7.71 15.51
CA HIS A 447 -3.56 8.46 16.70
C HIS A 447 -2.83 7.59 17.72
N ALA A 448 -2.43 6.38 17.30
CA ALA A 448 -1.74 5.47 18.16
C ALA A 448 -0.54 4.83 17.46
N GLN A 449 0.51 4.60 18.24
CA GLN A 449 1.67 3.83 17.81
C GLN A 449 1.70 2.50 18.59
N ARG A 450 2.11 1.41 17.92
CA ARG A 450 2.35 0.14 18.59
C ARG A 450 3.77 0.10 19.15
N SER A 451 3.92 -0.33 20.39
CA SER A 451 5.22 -0.74 20.93
C SER A 451 5.68 -2.05 20.28
N HIS A 452 6.99 -2.29 20.31
CA HIS A 452 7.59 -3.53 19.82
C HIS A 452 7.20 -4.73 20.70
N ALA A 453 7.28 -5.92 20.12
CA ALA A 453 7.05 -7.17 20.86
C ALA A 453 8.07 -7.35 22.01
N ASP A 454 9.28 -6.84 21.84
CA ASP A 454 10.37 -6.91 22.83
C ASP A 454 10.31 -5.79 23.89
N ALA A 455 9.31 -4.92 23.83
CA ALA A 455 9.09 -3.92 24.88
C ALA A 455 8.76 -4.62 26.22
N PRO A 456 9.03 -4.00 27.39
CA PRO A 456 8.86 -4.65 28.69
C PRO A 456 7.46 -5.25 28.95
N LYS A 457 6.37 -4.62 28.47
CA LYS A 457 4.99 -5.18 28.52
C LYS A 457 4.48 -5.60 27.14
N GLY A 458 5.39 -5.94 26.24
CA GLY A 458 5.10 -6.44 24.90
C GLY A 458 4.48 -5.42 23.94
N SER A 459 3.96 -5.93 22.82
CA SER A 459 3.33 -5.10 21.80
C SER A 459 1.93 -4.66 22.25
N ARG A 460 1.76 -3.34 22.41
CA ARG A 460 0.52 -2.70 22.81
C ARG A 460 0.33 -1.40 22.06
N ARG A 461 -0.94 -0.98 21.91
CA ARG A 461 -1.30 0.28 21.28
C ARG A 461 -1.17 1.42 22.29
N LEU A 462 -0.42 2.46 21.97
CA LEU A 462 -0.18 3.60 22.85
C LEU A 462 -0.67 4.88 22.18
N CYS A 463 -1.44 5.69 22.92
CA CYS A 463 -1.83 7.02 22.47
C CYS A 463 -0.64 7.99 22.56
N ALA A 464 -0.74 9.13 21.88
CA ALA A 464 0.32 10.14 21.84
C ALA A 464 0.79 10.58 23.25
N ALA A 465 -0.14 10.73 24.20
CA ALA A 465 0.21 11.14 25.57
C ALA A 465 1.00 10.08 26.34
N CYS A 466 0.66 8.80 26.15
CA CYS A 466 1.28 7.67 26.84
C CYS A 466 2.52 7.12 26.12
N LEU A 467 2.77 7.55 24.89
CA LEU A 467 3.93 7.13 24.12
C LEU A 467 5.19 7.84 24.63
N ARG A 468 6.25 7.08 24.85
CA ARG A 468 7.61 7.57 25.10
C ARG A 468 8.57 6.77 24.22
N TYR A 469 9.78 7.30 24.04
CA TYR A 469 10.84 6.58 23.37
C TYR A 469 11.96 6.30 24.37
N CYS A 470 12.42 5.06 24.38
CA CYS A 470 13.51 4.63 25.25
C CYS A 470 14.85 5.08 24.66
N GLU A 471 15.48 6.06 25.29
CA GLU A 471 16.77 6.60 24.84
C GLU A 471 17.97 5.85 25.46
N GLY A 472 17.73 4.76 26.20
CA GLY A 472 18.78 3.87 26.70
C GLY A 472 19.23 2.80 25.71
N GLY A 473 18.46 2.57 24.65
CA GLY A 473 18.70 1.57 23.61
C GLY A 473 18.64 2.19 22.20
N THR A 474 17.74 1.68 21.36
CA THR A 474 17.63 2.07 19.94
C THR A 474 16.55 3.13 19.66
N ASN A 475 16.15 3.89 20.68
CA ASN A 475 15.04 4.83 20.61
C ASN A 475 13.69 4.15 20.33
N GLU A 476 13.45 2.97 20.93
CA GLU A 476 12.23 2.21 20.69
C GLU A 476 10.98 2.81 21.38
N PRO A 477 9.80 2.75 20.73
CA PRO A 477 8.53 3.18 21.32
C PRO A 477 8.10 2.29 22.48
N VAL A 478 7.89 2.90 23.64
CA VAL A 478 7.48 2.26 24.90
C VAL A 478 6.39 3.09 25.57
N GLY A 479 5.71 2.52 26.56
CA GLY A 479 4.72 3.28 27.32
C GLY A 479 5.36 4.08 28.45
N VAL A 480 4.71 5.19 28.81
CA VAL A 480 5.10 6.06 29.93
C VAL A 480 5.16 5.30 31.27
N ASP A 481 4.40 4.21 31.40
CA ASP A 481 4.33 3.32 32.55
C ASP A 481 5.43 2.25 32.59
N GLU A 482 6.43 2.32 31.71
CA GLU A 482 7.59 1.41 31.66
C GLU A 482 8.93 2.14 31.72
N VAL A 483 8.91 3.47 31.75
CA VAL A 483 10.12 4.29 31.69
C VAL A 483 10.39 4.98 33.02
N ALA A 484 11.67 5.07 33.37
CA ALA A 484 12.17 5.93 34.43
C ALA A 484 13.12 6.97 33.84
N SER A 485 13.33 8.08 34.56
CA SER A 485 14.30 9.11 34.17
C SER A 485 15.68 8.73 34.68
N CYS A 486 16.69 8.72 33.80
CA CYS A 486 18.07 8.47 34.20
C CYS A 486 18.59 9.61 35.09
N ALA A 487 19.10 9.30 36.28
CA ALA A 487 19.62 10.30 37.21
C ALA A 487 20.85 11.08 36.70
N SER A 488 21.55 10.57 35.69
CA SER A 488 22.72 11.23 35.09
C SER A 488 22.39 12.15 33.92
N CYS A 489 21.34 11.88 33.13
CA CYS A 489 21.03 12.66 31.92
C CYS A 489 19.57 13.08 31.77
N GLY A 490 18.67 12.67 32.68
CA GLY A 490 17.24 12.97 32.65
C GLY A 490 16.43 12.24 31.57
N LYS A 491 17.09 11.51 30.67
CA LYS A 491 16.44 10.80 29.56
C LYS A 491 15.55 9.65 30.04
N SER A 492 14.49 9.36 29.29
CA SER A 492 13.58 8.25 29.57
C SER A 492 14.21 6.91 29.16
N VAL A 493 14.23 5.95 30.08
CA VAL A 493 14.85 4.64 29.87
C VAL A 493 13.85 3.58 30.30
N CYS A 494 13.60 2.60 29.43
CA CYS A 494 12.67 1.51 29.74
C CYS A 494 13.29 0.51 30.75
N ALA A 495 12.43 -0.30 31.38
CA ALA A 495 12.86 -1.33 32.33
C ALA A 495 13.92 -2.31 31.79
N ALA A 496 13.97 -2.54 30.47
CA ALA A 496 14.98 -3.41 29.85
C ALA A 496 16.35 -2.74 29.71
N HIS A 497 16.40 -1.41 29.56
CA HIS A 497 17.62 -0.65 29.33
C HIS A 497 18.11 0.14 30.55
N GLN A 498 17.33 0.12 31.63
CA GLN A 498 17.69 0.76 32.89
C GLN A 498 18.47 -0.20 33.79
N ALA A 499 19.36 0.35 34.59
CA ALA A 499 19.98 -0.37 35.70
C ALA A 499 20.23 0.59 36.87
N VAL A 500 20.50 0.02 38.04
CA VAL A 500 20.63 0.77 39.29
C VAL A 500 22.09 0.86 39.70
N CYS A 501 22.53 2.03 40.17
CA CYS A 501 23.86 2.17 40.76
C CYS A 501 23.87 1.54 42.16
N ALA A 502 24.87 0.70 42.43
CA ALA A 502 24.97 -0.04 43.69
C ALA A 502 25.31 0.81 44.93
N VAL A 503 25.57 2.12 44.76
CA VAL A 503 25.99 3.02 45.85
C VAL A 503 24.88 3.99 46.26
N ASP A 504 24.15 4.58 45.30
CA ASP A 504 23.04 5.52 45.60
C ASP A 504 21.65 4.98 45.23
N GLU A 505 21.58 3.75 44.71
CA GLU A 505 20.33 3.07 44.31
C GLU A 505 19.50 3.84 43.27
N GLN A 506 20.11 4.81 42.58
CA GLN A 506 19.44 5.57 41.54
C GLN A 506 19.44 4.84 40.19
N VAL A 507 18.42 5.09 39.38
CA VAL A 507 18.26 4.51 38.05
C VAL A 507 19.10 5.28 37.03
N HIS A 508 19.85 4.55 36.22
CA HIS A 508 20.66 5.09 35.12
C HIS A 508 20.46 4.28 33.83
N CYS A 509 20.71 4.92 32.69
CA CYS A 509 20.89 4.19 31.44
C CYS A 509 22.24 3.45 31.42
N SER A 510 22.30 2.37 30.65
CA SER A 510 23.48 1.53 30.51
C SER A 510 24.79 2.29 30.18
N PRO A 511 24.82 3.38 29.38
CA PRO A 511 26.06 4.12 29.11
C PRO A 511 26.64 4.85 30.33
N HIS A 512 25.81 5.20 31.31
CA HIS A 512 26.24 5.91 32.52
C HIS A 512 26.70 4.96 33.64
N LEU A 513 26.55 3.65 33.47
CA LEU A 513 27.00 2.65 34.41
C LEU A 513 28.23 1.90 33.88
N ARG A 514 29.16 1.59 34.78
CA ARG A 514 30.28 0.68 34.52
C ARG A 514 30.33 -0.36 35.63
N ARG A 515 30.80 -1.57 35.31
CA ARG A 515 31.07 -2.58 36.33
C ARG A 515 32.39 -2.26 37.02
N ALA A 516 32.40 -2.26 38.35
CA ALA A 516 33.64 -2.29 39.10
C ALA A 516 34.41 -3.58 38.77
N ASP A 517 35.72 -3.49 38.58
CA ASP A 517 36.54 -4.61 38.10
C ASP A 517 36.54 -5.76 39.10
N ARG A 518 36.52 -5.43 40.39
CA ARG A 518 36.54 -6.41 41.48
C ARG A 518 35.16 -6.94 41.83
N SER A 519 34.25 -6.07 42.28
CA SER A 519 32.94 -6.51 42.77
C SER A 519 31.93 -6.79 41.66
N ARG A 520 32.22 -6.36 40.42
CA ARG A 520 31.33 -6.46 39.25
C ARG A 520 29.99 -5.72 39.41
N ARG A 521 29.81 -4.96 40.49
CA ARG A 521 28.66 -4.09 40.75
C ARG A 521 28.64 -2.93 39.75
N LEU A 522 27.44 -2.49 39.37
CA LEU A 522 27.26 -1.35 38.47
C LEU A 522 27.35 -0.05 39.26
N VAL A 523 28.22 0.86 38.82
CA VAL A 523 28.43 2.17 39.44
C VAL A 523 28.33 3.30 38.43
N CYS A 524 27.65 4.36 38.85
CA CYS A 524 27.53 5.59 38.06
C CYS A 524 28.85 6.34 38.05
N ALA A 525 29.03 7.27 37.11
CA ALA A 525 30.28 8.03 36.96
C ALA A 525 30.72 8.73 38.26
N ARG A 526 29.77 9.19 39.09
CA ARG A 526 30.05 9.87 40.37
C ARG A 526 30.61 8.93 41.44
N HIS A 527 30.24 7.65 41.40
CA HIS A 527 30.64 6.63 42.38
C HIS A 527 31.74 5.71 41.86
N ARG A 528 32.45 6.15 40.82
CA ARG A 528 33.68 5.49 40.36
C ARG A 528 34.87 6.06 41.11
N SER A 529 35.72 5.18 41.58
CA SER A 529 37.00 5.49 42.19
C SER A 529 38.10 4.58 41.64
N ALA A 530 39.36 4.92 41.94
CA ALA A 530 40.53 4.13 41.55
C ALA A 530 41.40 3.82 42.78
N CYS A 531 42.09 2.69 42.75
CA CYS A 531 43.14 2.38 43.72
C CYS A 531 44.44 3.07 43.30
N ALA A 532 45.17 3.68 44.23
CA ALA A 532 46.44 4.33 43.93
C ALA A 532 47.53 3.36 43.44
N GLU A 533 47.46 2.09 43.84
CA GLU A 533 48.37 1.02 43.40
C GLU A 533 47.92 0.40 42.07
N GLU A 534 46.65 0.54 41.71
CA GLU A 534 46.06 0.05 40.44
C GLU A 534 45.17 1.12 39.80
N PRO A 535 45.76 2.22 39.29
CA PRO A 535 44.98 3.36 38.80
C PRO A 535 44.17 3.04 37.54
N ALA A 536 44.52 1.97 36.83
CA ALA A 536 43.78 1.49 35.66
C ALA A 536 42.51 0.71 36.03
N ALA A 537 42.40 0.22 37.28
CA ALA A 537 41.25 -0.55 37.73
C ALA A 537 40.15 0.36 38.31
N LEU A 538 38.90 0.08 37.95
CA LEU A 538 37.72 0.80 38.38
C LEU A 538 37.12 0.12 39.61
N PHE A 539 36.98 0.89 40.68
CA PHE A 539 36.34 0.49 41.93
C PHE A 539 35.09 1.32 42.17
N ALA A 540 34.17 0.77 42.95
CA ALA A 540 33.13 1.59 43.55
C ALA A 540 33.71 2.50 44.63
N SER A 541 33.09 3.66 44.88
CA SER A 541 33.60 4.64 45.84
C SER A 541 33.68 4.12 47.28
N ASP A 542 32.85 3.16 47.64
CA ASP A 542 32.82 2.45 48.93
C ASP A 542 33.82 1.27 49.02
N GLU A 543 34.45 0.87 47.91
CA GLU A 543 35.47 -0.21 47.87
C GLU A 543 36.90 0.33 48.06
N VAL A 544 37.05 1.65 48.06
CA VAL A 544 38.31 2.33 48.37
C VAL A 544 38.11 3.22 49.57
N ALA A 545 39.14 3.33 50.39
CA ALA A 545 39.21 4.32 51.45
C ALA A 545 40.61 4.91 51.50
N ALA A 546 40.75 6.06 52.14
CA ALA A 546 42.01 6.76 52.22
C ALA A 546 42.99 6.01 53.13
N CYS A 547 44.24 5.85 52.69
CA CYS A 547 45.33 5.44 53.57
C CYS A 547 45.56 6.54 54.62
N PRO A 548 45.57 6.23 55.93
CA PRO A 548 45.81 7.23 56.97
C PRO A 548 47.12 8.01 56.81
N ILE A 549 48.14 7.39 56.19
CA ILE A 549 49.50 7.94 56.08
C ILE A 549 49.64 8.88 54.90
N CYS A 550 49.38 8.40 53.68
CA CYS A 550 49.56 9.20 52.46
C CYS A 550 48.25 9.86 51.98
N GLY A 551 47.09 9.42 52.47
CA GLY A 551 45.75 9.89 52.08
C GLY A 551 45.28 9.44 50.69
N ARG A 552 46.04 8.57 50.02
CA ARG A 552 45.64 8.02 48.71
C ARG A 552 44.57 6.95 48.91
N GLY A 553 43.60 6.88 47.99
CA GLY A 553 42.56 5.85 47.99
C GLY A 553 43.15 4.48 47.64
N THR A 554 42.88 3.47 48.46
CA THR A 554 43.46 2.14 48.28
C THR A 554 42.38 1.08 48.41
N CYS A 555 42.38 0.05 47.57
CA CYS A 555 41.43 -1.06 47.70
C CYS A 555 41.82 -2.02 48.83
N GLU A 556 40.93 -2.92 49.23
CA GLU A 556 41.17 -3.88 50.33
C GLU A 556 42.38 -4.79 50.11
N LEU A 557 42.72 -5.20 48.88
CA LEU A 557 43.92 -6.03 48.65
C LEU A 557 45.23 -5.30 48.87
N HIS A 558 45.25 -4.03 48.50
CA HIS A 558 46.45 -3.20 48.61
C HIS A 558 46.54 -2.53 49.98
N ARG A 559 45.76 -3.02 50.94
CA ARG A 559 45.78 -2.61 52.32
C ARG A 559 46.04 -3.79 53.22
N ALA A 560 46.78 -3.51 54.29
CA ALA A 560 47.01 -4.45 55.36
C ALA A 560 47.02 -3.72 56.69
N ALA A 561 46.62 -4.43 57.74
CA ALA A 561 46.70 -3.91 59.09
C ALA A 561 48.17 -3.85 59.52
N CYS A 562 48.60 -2.72 60.04
CA CYS A 562 49.88 -2.61 60.72
C CYS A 562 49.85 -3.45 61.99
N GLU A 563 50.75 -4.44 62.13
CA GLU A 563 50.80 -5.30 63.33
C GLU A 563 51.03 -4.49 64.61
N TYR A 564 51.67 -3.33 64.51
CA TYR A 564 51.95 -2.48 65.66
C TYR A 564 50.80 -1.56 66.12
N CYS A 565 50.03 -0.95 65.22
CA CYS A 565 48.96 -0.01 65.61
C CYS A 565 47.56 -0.44 65.16
N GLY A 566 47.42 -1.59 64.50
CA GLY A 566 46.13 -2.13 64.02
C GLY A 566 45.53 -1.41 62.81
N ARG A 567 45.99 -0.20 62.47
CA ARG A 567 45.43 0.58 61.37
C ARG A 567 45.66 -0.06 60.01
N SER A 568 44.64 -0.03 59.16
CA SER A 568 44.70 -0.46 57.76
C SER A 568 45.37 0.62 56.91
N VAL A 569 46.60 0.34 56.46
CA VAL A 569 47.42 1.25 55.64
C VAL A 569 47.69 0.62 54.28
N CYS A 570 48.03 1.43 53.27
CA CYS A 570 48.41 0.89 51.97
C CYS A 570 49.73 0.12 52.06
N SER A 571 49.89 -0.93 51.25
CA SER A 571 51.08 -1.78 51.20
C SER A 571 52.37 -0.99 50.97
N ALA A 572 52.31 0.11 50.21
CA ALA A 572 53.46 1.01 50.00
C ALA A 572 53.97 1.69 51.30
N GLU A 573 53.10 1.85 52.30
CA GLU A 573 53.43 2.48 53.60
C GLU A 573 53.59 1.45 54.72
N LEU A 574 53.63 0.16 54.38
CA LEU A 574 53.81 -0.96 55.31
C LEU A 574 55.16 -1.63 55.04
N SER A 575 56.01 -1.70 56.06
CA SER A 575 57.29 -2.41 55.98
C SER A 575 57.06 -3.91 55.81
N ALA A 576 57.64 -4.50 54.77
CA ALA A 576 57.54 -5.94 54.50
C ALA A 576 58.24 -6.81 55.57
N GLU A 577 59.29 -6.30 56.20
CA GLU A 577 60.09 -7.06 57.19
C GLU A 577 59.52 -6.96 58.61
N SER A 578 59.03 -5.77 58.99
CA SER A 578 58.58 -5.51 60.36
C SER A 578 57.06 -5.53 60.53
N HIS A 579 56.32 -5.57 59.42
CA HIS A 579 54.86 -5.41 59.36
C HIS A 579 54.35 -4.15 60.09
N ARG A 580 55.22 -3.12 60.21
CA ARG A 580 54.91 -1.82 60.79
C ARG A 580 54.65 -0.79 59.71
N CYS A 581 53.70 0.09 59.93
CA CYS A 581 53.48 1.21 59.04
C CYS A 581 54.57 2.28 59.20
N ALA A 582 54.75 3.12 58.17
CA ALA A 582 55.76 4.19 58.16
C ALA A 582 55.68 5.09 59.39
N THR A 583 54.48 5.43 59.87
CA THR A 583 54.28 6.22 61.10
C THR A 583 54.82 5.49 62.33
N CYS A 584 54.55 4.18 62.48
CA CYS A 584 55.06 3.39 63.60
C CYS A 584 56.57 3.18 63.55
N ALA A 585 57.16 3.10 62.34
CA ALA A 585 58.60 3.02 62.17
C ALA A 585 59.31 4.31 62.60
N GLN A 586 58.63 5.46 62.53
CA GLN A 586 59.16 6.79 62.88
C GLN A 586 58.85 7.22 64.32
N LEU A 587 58.31 6.35 65.18
CA LEU A 587 58.02 6.67 66.59
C LEU A 587 59.29 7.16 67.31
N ALA A 588 59.29 8.43 67.72
CA ALA A 588 60.42 9.06 68.40
C ALA A 588 60.08 9.32 69.87
N ALA A 589 61.09 9.22 70.75
CA ALA A 589 60.91 9.51 72.17
C ALA A 589 60.57 11.00 72.39
N VAL A 590 59.55 11.27 73.20
CA VAL A 590 59.12 12.62 73.56
C VAL A 590 59.20 12.77 75.08
N SER A 591 59.90 13.81 75.52
CA SER A 591 60.11 14.08 76.96
C SER A 591 58.89 14.73 77.61
N ASP A 592 58.10 15.48 76.83
CA ASP A 592 56.95 16.27 77.30
C ASP A 592 55.80 16.20 76.27
N PRO A 593 54.99 15.13 76.27
CA PRO A 593 53.86 14.98 75.37
C PRO A 593 52.70 15.93 75.75
N PRO A 594 51.92 16.45 74.79
CA PRO A 594 50.79 17.33 75.08
C PRO A 594 49.73 16.70 76.02
N ASP A 595 49.32 17.43 77.07
CA ASP A 595 48.40 16.96 78.13
C ASP A 595 47.09 16.35 77.61
N ALA A 596 46.54 16.92 76.54
CA ALA A 596 45.33 16.41 75.90
C ALA A 596 45.54 14.98 75.35
N LEU A 597 46.69 14.72 74.71
CA LEU A 597 47.01 13.41 74.15
C LEU A 597 47.34 12.38 75.24
N VAL A 598 48.01 12.82 76.31
CA VAL A 598 48.28 11.98 77.50
C VAL A 598 46.97 11.51 78.11
N THR A 599 46.02 12.43 78.31
CA THR A 599 44.73 12.12 78.93
C THR A 599 43.96 11.07 78.12
N VAL A 600 43.85 11.25 76.80
CA VAL A 600 43.12 10.30 75.94
C VAL A 600 43.86 8.97 75.81
N ALA A 601 45.18 8.98 75.66
CA ALA A 601 45.97 7.75 75.54
C ALA A 601 45.92 6.90 76.82
N LEU A 602 45.96 7.51 78.01
CA LEU A 602 45.83 6.81 79.29
C LEU A 602 44.44 6.24 79.51
N ALA A 603 43.39 7.00 79.17
CA ALA A 603 42.02 6.55 79.24
C ALA A 603 41.78 5.34 78.32
N ALA A 604 42.31 5.37 77.09
CA ALA A 604 42.16 4.30 76.12
C ALA A 604 43.01 3.06 76.45
N ALA A 605 44.22 3.24 77.00
CA ALA A 605 45.11 2.16 77.38
C ALA A 605 44.78 1.51 78.74
N GLY A 606 43.81 2.04 79.50
CA GLY A 606 43.33 1.48 80.76
C GLY A 606 44.35 1.53 81.91
N GLY A 607 45.22 2.54 81.95
CA GLY A 607 46.30 2.64 82.95
C GLY A 607 46.37 3.98 83.68
N GLU A 608 46.64 3.96 84.99
CA GLU A 608 46.83 5.16 85.81
C GLU A 608 48.12 5.94 85.45
N PRO A 609 48.18 7.27 85.61
CA PRO A 609 49.38 8.06 85.32
C PRO A 609 50.56 7.64 86.22
N GLN A 610 51.70 7.27 85.64
CA GLN A 610 52.96 7.07 86.37
C GLN A 610 54.02 8.05 85.87
N ALA A 611 54.75 8.67 86.80
CA ALA A 611 55.73 9.74 86.52
C ALA A 611 56.98 9.29 85.74
N SER A 612 57.19 7.98 85.53
CA SER A 612 58.37 7.42 84.86
C SER A 612 58.08 6.79 83.48
N ARG A 613 56.89 7.04 82.90
CA ARG A 613 56.52 6.45 81.61
C ARG A 613 57.34 7.03 80.46
N ARG A 614 57.86 6.14 79.61
CA ARG A 614 58.46 6.53 78.34
C ARG A 614 57.35 6.69 77.30
N TRP A 615 57.38 7.82 76.61
CA TRP A 615 56.44 8.16 75.56
C TRP A 615 57.14 8.22 74.22
N ARG A 616 56.51 7.64 73.19
CA ARG A 616 56.93 7.85 71.82
C ARG A 616 55.76 8.28 70.97
N MET A 617 56.00 9.20 70.06
CA MET A 617 54.94 9.76 69.23
C MET A 617 55.40 9.89 67.78
N ALA A 618 54.44 9.76 66.87
CA ALA A 618 54.60 10.04 65.47
C ALA A 618 53.30 10.60 64.91
N ARG A 619 53.39 11.41 63.87
CA ARG A 619 52.25 12.07 63.23
C ARG A 619 52.23 11.70 61.76
N ASP A 620 51.06 11.37 61.25
CA ASP A 620 50.84 11.22 59.82
C ASP A 620 49.74 12.17 59.32
N LYS A 621 49.28 11.99 58.09
CA LYS A 621 48.32 12.91 57.46
C LYS A 621 46.99 12.99 58.21
N SER A 622 46.59 11.95 58.92
CA SER A 622 45.24 11.88 59.52
C SER A 622 45.24 11.61 61.03
N HIS A 623 46.31 11.02 61.57
CA HIS A 623 46.39 10.65 62.98
C HIS A 623 47.71 11.02 63.65
N VAL A 624 47.65 11.11 64.98
CA VAL A 624 48.78 11.00 65.90
C VAL A 624 48.79 9.56 66.45
N VAL A 625 49.95 8.91 66.39
CA VAL A 625 50.19 7.59 66.99
C VAL A 625 51.05 7.78 68.24
N VAL A 626 50.57 7.26 69.36
CA VAL A 626 51.23 7.38 70.66
C VAL A 626 51.51 5.98 71.21
N GLU A 627 52.79 5.69 71.45
CA GLU A 627 53.23 4.50 72.19
C GLU A 627 53.50 4.90 73.64
N VAL A 628 52.83 4.24 74.57
CA VAL A 628 52.98 4.44 76.01
C VAL A 628 53.43 3.15 76.69
N ASP A 629 54.46 3.27 77.52
CA ASP A 629 54.90 2.19 78.40
C ASP A 629 53.93 2.04 79.59
N LEU A 630 53.30 0.87 79.71
CA LEU A 630 52.36 0.54 80.78
C LEU A 630 53.03 -0.21 81.95
N GLY A 631 54.35 -0.42 81.88
CA GLY A 631 55.12 -1.17 82.87
C GLY A 631 54.99 -2.68 82.73
N ARG A 632 55.85 -3.43 83.46
CA ARG A 632 55.96 -4.90 83.38
C ARG A 632 56.18 -5.43 81.95
N LYS A 633 56.95 -4.67 81.16
CA LYS A 633 57.23 -4.91 79.74
C LYS A 633 56.01 -4.79 78.80
N ARG A 634 54.86 -4.26 79.23
CA ARG A 634 53.70 -4.05 78.36
C ARG A 634 53.73 -2.65 77.77
N THR A 635 53.45 -2.53 76.48
CA THR A 635 53.26 -1.24 75.80
C THR A 635 51.88 -1.18 75.18
N ALA A 636 51.31 0.01 75.07
CA ALA A 636 50.09 0.25 74.31
C ALA A 636 50.35 1.27 73.22
N VAL A 637 49.86 0.98 72.02
CA VAL A 637 49.90 1.89 70.87
C VAL A 637 48.49 2.40 70.64
N VAL A 638 48.31 3.70 70.83
CA VAL A 638 47.04 4.40 70.71
C VAL A 638 47.09 5.28 69.47
N THR A 639 46.04 5.24 68.66
CA THR A 639 45.90 6.08 67.46
C THR A 639 44.76 7.07 67.61
N LEU A 640 45.01 8.34 67.31
CA LEU A 640 44.09 9.46 67.53
C LEU A 640 43.99 10.29 66.26
N ARG A 641 42.80 10.65 65.80
CA ARG A 641 42.67 11.57 64.65
C ARG A 641 43.02 12.99 65.07
N HIS A 642 43.55 13.80 64.15
CA HIS A 642 44.02 15.17 64.47
C HIS A 642 42.97 16.08 65.12
N ASP A 643 41.70 15.86 64.82
CA ASP A 643 40.58 16.70 65.28
C ASP A 643 39.63 15.97 66.26
N GLU A 644 40.00 14.77 66.71
CA GLU A 644 39.19 13.97 67.62
C GLU A 644 39.90 13.77 68.97
N ASN A 645 39.20 14.03 70.07
CA ASN A 645 39.69 13.79 71.43
C ASN A 645 39.35 12.37 71.92
N VAL A 646 39.19 11.41 71.00
CA VAL A 646 38.85 10.01 71.26
C VAL A 646 39.84 9.13 70.52
N ALA A 647 40.29 8.05 71.15
CA ALA A 647 41.16 7.08 70.50
C ALA A 647 40.38 6.30 69.42
N ASP A 648 40.92 6.28 68.20
CA ASP A 648 40.40 5.52 67.06
C ASP A 648 40.78 4.03 67.15
N GLY A 649 41.84 3.71 67.90
CA GLY A 649 42.28 2.33 68.11
C GLY A 649 43.34 2.22 69.20
N VAL A 650 43.36 1.06 69.87
CA VAL A 650 44.36 0.70 70.89
C VAL A 650 44.83 -0.72 70.64
N VAL A 651 46.15 -0.91 70.54
CA VAL A 651 46.78 -2.23 70.43
C VAL A 651 47.77 -2.40 71.57
N HIS A 652 47.62 -3.49 72.33
CA HIS A 652 48.53 -3.84 73.42
C HIS A 652 49.59 -4.82 72.94
N HIS A 653 50.85 -4.50 73.22
CA HIS A 653 51.99 -5.39 72.96
C HIS A 653 52.56 -5.88 74.28
N SER A 654 52.77 -7.19 74.36
CA SER A 654 53.61 -7.83 75.37
C SER A 654 54.75 -8.51 74.64
N PRO A 655 56.00 -8.46 75.13
CA PRO A 655 57.06 -9.26 74.56
C PRO A 655 56.68 -10.75 74.65
N PRO A 656 57.15 -11.58 73.69
CA PRO A 656 57.00 -13.02 73.79
C PRO A 656 57.63 -13.60 75.06
#